data_AF-A0A8J6PQZ3-F1
#
_entry.id   AF-A0A8J6PQZ3-F1
#
_cell.length_a   1.000
_cell.length_b   1.000
_cell.length_c   1.000
_cell.angle_alpha   90.00
_cell.angle_beta   90.00
_cell.angle_gamma   90.00
#
_symmetry.space_group_name_H-M   'P 1'
#
loop_
_entity.id
_entity.type
_entity.pdbx_description
1 polymer ?
#
loop_
_entity_poly.entity_id
_entity_poly.type
_entity_poly.pdbx_seq_one_letter_code
_entity_poly.pdbx_strand_id
1 'polypeptide(L)'
;ADVFAEVLAADRVGLHDDFFALGGNSLLATLVVARLGAALDTSVPVRSIFEAPTVGRLAAVAERHTGTGRIALEAGLRPERVPLSLAQSRMWFLNRFDPASAVNNISMAVRLSGELDVAALQVAVADVIARHESLRTVYPEVDGVGYQQVLPAASVSVDLDPVPVAGAQVFADVAAVIERGFDVTTEVPLRARLLRLTDAPAEFVLVFVVHHIAGDGGSMGPLARDVMVAYEARSRGVEPGWAPLTVQYADYALWQRAVLGAEDDPGSLISQQIDYWTTTLAELPDEIGLPADRPRPAVASGRGASVEFAVDTELHSGLTTLARTHEATLFMVVHAALAVVLARLSGGDDVAVGTPIAGRGERELDDVIGMFVNTLVLRTSVDGGESFDALLARVRAADVAAFGHADVPFERLVEVLNPARSQARHPLFQVALAFQNLAQQEFALPGLRVSAVESPVTTAKFDLQVTLAEVGAGAGMAGSITYATDLFDAATVSKFADRLVRVLTAVAADATVPVGDIVLLDRIEAIALTHVHGAGVMASGTLGGILTAAVDEDRSAVAVRCDGVSYTYAELDDASNRLARLLLDRGARAETRIALALPRSYAMVVAVWAVAKTGAAFVPVDPTYPPERVTYMLADSGALLGVTAAEYAGGLPGAVEWLALDAPDVEAALDALPAGPVMGPTPVRHDNAAYLIYTSGSTGRPKGVTVTHAGLGGLLDTAAELYDLHPGARFLHICSPSFDPSVLEWCAAFSRGATLVIVPPHVIGGVELTELLANERVSHTIITPAVLSTVDPAGATDLQVVSVGGDASTPDLVSRWAPGRTYFNGYGPTETTIISSFARLEPGKPITIGAPIHGMSALVLDARLHPVPIGVPGELYLSGDALARGYHDRAGQTAGRFVANPFGVGGQRMYRTGDVVRWNGTGELEFVGRSDFQVKVRGFRVELGEIDQTLREHESVRFAVTLGKTLDSGATVLVAYVQPTVGAEIDTATLAEFVGDRLPGYMVPSAFVVIDQVPLTPIGKLDRKALPEPVFESVEFRAAETPMEQAIAEVMAQVLG
;
A
#
# COMPACT_ATOMS: atom_id res chain seq x y z
N ALA A 1 -12.36 -37.89 -29.98
CA ALA A 1 -12.52 -38.97 -28.99
C ALA A 1 -11.13 -39.46 -28.56
N ASP A 2 -10.34 -40.03 -29.46
CA ASP A 2 -9.01 -40.59 -29.14
C ASP A 2 -8.06 -39.58 -28.46
N VAL A 3 -7.96 -38.35 -28.98
CA VAL A 3 -7.14 -37.29 -28.36
C VAL A 3 -7.62 -36.94 -26.94
N PHE A 4 -8.92 -36.92 -26.69
CA PHE A 4 -9.45 -36.66 -25.33
C PHE A 4 -9.13 -37.83 -24.40
N ALA A 5 -9.35 -39.08 -24.86
CA ALA A 5 -9.06 -40.28 -24.08
C ALA A 5 -7.59 -40.34 -23.68
N GLU A 6 -6.68 -39.99 -24.61
CA GLU A 6 -5.25 -39.96 -24.37
C GLU A 6 -4.82 -38.84 -23.41
N VAL A 7 -5.27 -37.60 -23.63
CA VAL A 7 -4.87 -36.45 -22.80
C VAL A 7 -5.45 -36.53 -21.38
N LEU A 8 -6.68 -37.02 -21.25
CA LEU A 8 -7.36 -37.14 -19.96
C LEU A 8 -7.11 -38.49 -19.27
N ALA A 9 -6.37 -39.40 -19.90
CA ALA A 9 -6.21 -40.79 -19.46
C ALA A 9 -7.55 -41.48 -19.17
N ALA A 10 -8.56 -41.24 -20.02
CA ALA A 10 -9.91 -41.78 -19.88
C ALA A 10 -10.09 -43.07 -20.70
N ASP A 11 -10.69 -44.10 -20.10
CA ASP A 11 -10.88 -45.42 -20.75
C ASP A 11 -11.70 -45.34 -22.04
N ARG A 12 -12.73 -44.47 -22.09
CA ARG A 12 -13.63 -44.28 -23.23
C ARG A 12 -14.14 -42.84 -23.28
N VAL A 13 -14.20 -42.28 -24.49
CA VAL A 13 -14.78 -40.96 -24.76
C VAL A 13 -15.78 -41.05 -25.92
N GLY A 14 -17.02 -40.63 -25.68
CA GLY A 14 -18.13 -40.59 -26.62
C GLY A 14 -18.31 -39.23 -27.31
N LEU A 15 -19.27 -39.17 -28.24
CA LEU A 15 -19.57 -37.98 -29.07
C LEU A 15 -20.04 -36.77 -28.24
N HIS A 16 -20.79 -37.03 -27.17
CA HIS A 16 -21.43 -36.02 -26.33
C HIS A 16 -20.66 -35.75 -25.04
N ASP A 17 -19.52 -36.42 -24.85
CA ASP A 17 -18.73 -36.24 -23.64
C ASP A 17 -18.03 -34.88 -23.70
N ASP A 18 -18.16 -34.16 -22.59
CA ASP A 18 -17.63 -32.81 -22.40
C ASP A 18 -16.20 -32.90 -21.85
N PHE A 19 -15.28 -32.16 -22.46
CA PHE A 19 -13.86 -32.15 -22.10
C PHE A 19 -13.62 -31.83 -20.62
N PHE A 20 -14.29 -30.81 -20.09
CA PHE A 20 -14.11 -30.36 -18.72
C PHE A 20 -14.82 -31.29 -17.72
N ALA A 21 -15.95 -31.88 -18.11
CA ALA A 21 -16.64 -32.89 -17.30
C ALA A 21 -15.82 -34.19 -17.13
N LEU A 22 -14.92 -34.48 -18.07
CA LEU A 22 -13.99 -35.61 -18.02
C LEU A 22 -12.68 -35.30 -17.27
N GLY A 23 -12.59 -34.16 -16.58
CA GLY A 23 -11.39 -33.75 -15.84
C GLY A 23 -10.42 -32.88 -16.65
N GLY A 24 -10.83 -32.40 -17.82
CA GLY A 24 -10.07 -31.41 -18.57
C GLY A 24 -9.94 -30.08 -17.82
N ASN A 25 -8.80 -29.42 -17.98
CA ASN A 25 -8.53 -28.09 -17.42
C ASN A 25 -7.89 -27.18 -18.48
N SER A 26 -7.67 -25.91 -18.14
CA SER A 26 -7.14 -24.91 -19.08
C SER A 26 -5.76 -25.27 -19.64
N LEU A 27 -4.92 -25.97 -18.86
CA LEU A 27 -3.60 -26.44 -19.30
C LEU A 27 -3.72 -27.63 -20.26
N LEU A 28 -4.64 -28.56 -19.99
CA LEU A 28 -4.88 -29.71 -20.88
C LEU A 28 -5.60 -29.29 -22.17
N ALA A 29 -6.37 -28.20 -22.14
CA ALA A 29 -7.05 -27.64 -23.30
C ALA A 29 -6.06 -27.22 -24.40
N THR A 30 -4.95 -26.58 -24.05
CA THR A 30 -3.91 -26.20 -25.03
C THR A 30 -3.26 -27.43 -25.67
N LEU A 31 -2.98 -28.47 -24.87
CA LEU A 31 -2.45 -29.74 -25.35
C LEU A 31 -3.41 -30.46 -26.31
N VAL A 32 -4.69 -30.56 -25.95
CA VAL A 32 -5.72 -31.17 -26.82
C VAL A 32 -5.82 -30.45 -28.14
N VAL A 33 -5.84 -29.13 -28.12
CA VAL A 33 -6.00 -28.29 -29.31
C VAL A 33 -4.82 -28.44 -30.26
N ALA A 34 -3.59 -28.47 -29.74
CA ALA A 34 -2.40 -28.71 -30.53
C ALA A 34 -2.38 -30.13 -31.14
N ARG A 35 -2.78 -31.16 -30.37
CA ARG A 35 -2.91 -32.55 -30.87
C ARG A 35 -4.00 -32.72 -31.92
N LEU A 36 -5.14 -32.05 -31.75
CA LEU A 36 -6.21 -32.02 -32.75
C LEU A 36 -5.76 -31.33 -34.04
N GLY A 37 -5.03 -30.22 -33.91
CA GLY A 37 -4.49 -29.51 -35.06
C GLY A 37 -3.55 -30.39 -35.88
N ALA A 38 -2.72 -31.21 -35.23
CA ALA A 38 -1.80 -32.13 -35.90
C ALA A 38 -2.55 -33.30 -36.55
N ALA A 39 -3.51 -33.90 -35.85
CA ALA A 39 -4.27 -35.04 -36.35
C ALA A 39 -5.19 -34.70 -37.54
N LEU A 40 -5.62 -33.44 -37.64
CA LEU A 40 -6.61 -32.97 -38.63
C LEU A 40 -6.04 -31.98 -39.66
N ASP A 41 -4.74 -31.70 -39.63
CA ASP A 41 -4.06 -30.69 -40.47
C ASP A 41 -4.79 -29.33 -40.49
N THR A 42 -4.99 -28.79 -39.29
CA THR A 42 -5.81 -27.59 -39.04
C THR A 42 -5.23 -26.77 -37.88
N SER A 43 -5.60 -25.50 -37.78
CA SER A 43 -5.35 -24.67 -36.60
C SER A 43 -6.65 -24.47 -35.83
N VAL A 44 -6.78 -25.13 -34.68
CA VAL A 44 -7.94 -24.94 -33.79
C VAL A 44 -7.55 -23.89 -32.75
N PRO A 45 -8.27 -22.76 -32.61
CA PRO A 45 -8.03 -21.84 -31.52
C PRO A 45 -8.36 -22.48 -30.16
N VAL A 46 -7.57 -22.23 -29.11
CA VAL A 46 -7.82 -22.75 -27.76
C VAL A 46 -9.23 -22.41 -27.28
N ARG A 47 -9.70 -21.19 -27.58
CA ARG A 47 -11.07 -20.73 -27.31
C ARG A 47 -12.16 -21.72 -27.79
N SER A 48 -11.92 -22.42 -28.90
CA SER A 48 -12.89 -23.35 -29.49
C SER A 48 -13.28 -24.48 -28.54
N ILE A 49 -12.35 -24.98 -27.72
CA ILE A 49 -12.66 -26.04 -26.76
C ILE A 49 -13.53 -25.54 -25.61
N PHE A 50 -13.44 -24.26 -25.26
CA PHE A 50 -14.29 -23.64 -24.25
C PHE A 50 -15.70 -23.30 -24.77
N GLU A 51 -15.83 -22.97 -26.06
CA GLU A 51 -17.12 -22.68 -26.69
C GLU A 51 -17.86 -23.93 -27.17
N ALA A 52 -17.11 -24.98 -27.52
CA ALA A 52 -17.60 -26.24 -28.06
C ALA A 52 -16.93 -27.44 -27.35
N PRO A 53 -17.18 -27.66 -26.04
CA PRO A 53 -16.40 -28.61 -25.23
C PRO A 53 -16.69 -30.09 -25.48
N THR A 54 -17.77 -30.42 -26.21
CA THR A 54 -18.08 -31.80 -26.56
C THR A 54 -17.42 -32.22 -27.87
N VAL A 55 -17.04 -33.49 -27.97
CA VAL A 55 -16.36 -34.03 -29.18
C VAL A 55 -17.11 -33.67 -30.47
N GLY A 56 -18.44 -33.82 -30.49
CA GLY A 56 -19.24 -33.52 -31.67
C GLY A 56 -19.28 -32.03 -32.04
N ARG A 57 -19.33 -31.14 -31.04
CA ARG A 57 -19.33 -29.69 -31.30
C ARG A 57 -17.94 -29.21 -31.73
N LEU A 58 -16.88 -29.71 -31.10
CA LEU A 58 -15.50 -29.36 -31.43
C LEU A 58 -15.12 -29.80 -32.84
N ALA A 59 -15.57 -30.99 -33.26
CA ALA A 59 -15.38 -31.47 -34.63
C ALA A 59 -15.99 -30.51 -35.67
N ALA A 60 -17.22 -30.03 -35.44
CA ALA A 60 -17.86 -29.07 -36.32
C ALA A 60 -17.16 -27.69 -36.38
N VAL A 61 -16.41 -27.32 -35.34
CA VAL A 61 -15.57 -26.12 -35.34
C VAL A 61 -14.26 -26.37 -36.08
N ALA A 62 -13.62 -27.52 -35.85
CA ALA A 62 -12.38 -27.91 -36.52
C ALA A 62 -12.53 -28.03 -38.05
N GLU A 63 -13.68 -28.51 -38.53
CA GLU A 63 -14.03 -28.56 -39.97
C GLU A 63 -14.06 -27.20 -40.65
N ARG A 64 -14.22 -26.10 -39.90
CA ARG A 64 -14.21 -24.73 -40.46
C ARG A 64 -12.81 -24.17 -40.66
N HIS A 65 -11.79 -24.85 -40.11
CA HIS A 65 -10.40 -24.41 -40.07
C HIS A 65 -9.47 -25.33 -40.89
N THR A 66 -10.00 -26.36 -41.57
CA THR A 66 -9.20 -27.29 -42.37
C THR A 66 -8.49 -26.59 -43.52
N GLY A 67 -7.20 -26.92 -43.72
CA GLY A 67 -6.39 -26.40 -44.84
C GLY A 67 -5.64 -25.09 -44.57
N THR A 68 -5.50 -24.66 -43.31
CA THR A 68 -4.78 -23.42 -42.93
C THR A 68 -3.25 -23.54 -42.94
N GLY A 69 -2.67 -24.70 -43.25
CA GLY A 69 -1.22 -24.88 -43.47
C GLY A 69 -0.37 -24.66 -42.22
N ARG A 70 -0.30 -25.66 -41.33
CA ARG A 70 0.59 -25.65 -40.16
C ARG A 70 2.03 -25.97 -40.58
N ILE A 71 3.01 -25.28 -39.99
CA ILE A 71 4.42 -25.68 -40.10
C ILE A 71 4.64 -26.86 -39.15
N ALA A 72 4.93 -28.04 -39.69
CA ALA A 72 5.19 -29.24 -38.89
C ALA A 72 6.50 -29.12 -38.09
N LEU A 73 6.53 -29.67 -36.88
CA LEU A 73 7.73 -29.80 -36.07
C LEU A 73 8.51 -31.05 -36.50
N GLU A 74 9.55 -30.85 -37.31
CA GLU A 74 10.38 -31.91 -37.85
C GLU A 74 11.87 -31.65 -37.62
N ALA A 75 12.68 -32.71 -37.54
CA ALA A 75 14.13 -32.58 -37.51
C ALA A 75 14.64 -32.06 -38.86
N GLY A 76 15.31 -30.91 -38.84
CA GLY A 76 15.72 -30.18 -40.06
C GLY A 76 17.22 -29.96 -40.19
N LEU A 77 17.64 -29.31 -41.28
CA LEU A 77 19.00 -28.82 -41.45
C LEU A 77 19.28 -27.71 -40.43
N ARG A 78 20.23 -27.97 -39.53
CA ARG A 78 20.65 -27.01 -38.49
C ARG A 78 21.78 -26.11 -39.02
N PRO A 79 21.75 -24.79 -38.72
CA PRO A 79 22.89 -23.93 -38.99
C PRO A 79 24.07 -24.32 -38.10
N GLU A 80 25.29 -23.89 -38.48
CA GLU A 80 26.51 -24.15 -37.68
C GLU A 80 26.37 -23.63 -36.24
N ARG A 81 25.68 -22.50 -36.07
CA ARG A 81 25.33 -21.92 -34.77
C ARG A 81 23.82 -21.96 -34.61
N VAL A 82 23.33 -22.92 -33.84
CA VAL A 82 21.91 -23.04 -33.53
C VAL A 82 21.52 -21.90 -32.59
N PRO A 83 20.56 -21.04 -32.93
CA PRO A 83 20.18 -19.93 -32.07
C PRO A 83 19.49 -20.44 -30.79
N LEU A 84 19.52 -19.63 -29.74
CA LEU A 84 18.70 -19.86 -28.55
C LEU A 84 17.21 -19.73 -28.91
N SER A 85 16.35 -20.54 -28.28
CA SER A 85 14.92 -20.22 -28.24
C SER A 85 14.73 -18.88 -27.53
N LEU A 86 13.58 -18.23 -27.73
CA LEU A 86 13.36 -16.92 -27.10
C LEU A 86 13.38 -17.01 -25.55
N ALA A 87 12.85 -18.10 -24.98
CA ALA A 87 12.94 -18.38 -23.53
C ALA A 87 14.39 -18.60 -23.08
N GLN A 88 15.18 -19.35 -23.86
CA GLN A 88 16.60 -19.55 -23.57
C GLN A 88 17.41 -18.25 -23.64
N SER A 89 17.09 -17.33 -24.57
CA SER A 89 17.77 -16.03 -24.69
C SER A 89 17.75 -15.23 -23.39
N ARG A 90 16.62 -15.20 -22.69
CA ARG A 90 16.55 -14.51 -21.40
C ARG A 90 17.16 -15.31 -20.26
N MET A 91 16.94 -16.63 -20.19
CA MET A 91 17.61 -17.45 -19.18
C MET A 91 19.14 -17.31 -19.26
N TRP A 92 19.66 -17.22 -20.48
CA TRP A 92 21.04 -16.88 -20.75
C TRP A 92 21.39 -15.48 -20.23
N PHE A 93 20.63 -14.45 -20.57
CA PHE A 93 20.86 -13.08 -20.07
C PHE A 93 20.86 -12.99 -18.53
N LEU A 94 19.89 -13.62 -17.85
CA LEU A 94 19.82 -13.66 -16.39
C LEU A 94 21.04 -14.37 -15.79
N ASN A 95 21.48 -15.45 -16.42
CA ASN A 95 22.70 -16.14 -16.02
C ASN A 95 23.96 -15.30 -16.22
N ARG A 96 24.05 -14.54 -17.33
CA ARG A 96 25.15 -13.58 -17.56
C ARG A 96 25.20 -12.47 -16.53
N PHE A 97 24.05 -12.13 -15.95
CA PHE A 97 23.94 -11.11 -14.90
C PHE A 97 24.49 -11.62 -13.56
N ASP A 98 24.11 -12.83 -13.16
CA ASP A 98 24.62 -13.49 -11.94
C ASP A 98 24.70 -15.02 -12.09
N PRO A 99 25.87 -15.58 -12.51
CA PRO A 99 26.06 -17.02 -12.65
C PRO A 99 26.07 -17.77 -11.31
N ALA A 100 26.28 -17.08 -10.19
CA ALA A 100 26.33 -17.70 -8.87
C ALA A 100 24.93 -17.99 -8.31
N SER A 101 23.90 -17.32 -8.84
CA SER A 101 22.51 -17.49 -8.42
C SER A 101 21.96 -18.89 -8.73
N ALA A 102 21.29 -19.49 -7.76
CA ALA A 102 20.57 -20.76 -7.91
C ALA A 102 19.06 -20.59 -8.12
N VAL A 103 18.55 -19.35 -8.23
CA VAL A 103 17.11 -19.07 -8.38
C VAL A 103 16.51 -19.78 -9.62
N ASN A 104 17.32 -19.99 -10.65
CA ASN A 104 16.93 -20.67 -11.88
C ASN A 104 17.38 -22.14 -11.93
N ASN A 105 17.72 -22.75 -10.80
CA ASN A 105 17.96 -24.19 -10.74
C ASN A 105 16.62 -24.92 -10.52
N ILE A 106 16.36 -25.94 -11.34
CA ILE A 106 15.31 -26.92 -11.09
C ILE A 106 15.96 -28.21 -10.57
N SER A 107 15.34 -28.83 -9.58
CA SER A 107 15.92 -30.01 -8.92
C SER A 107 14.90 -31.10 -8.68
N MET A 108 15.39 -32.33 -8.72
CA MET A 108 14.65 -33.53 -8.35
C MET A 108 15.49 -34.34 -7.38
N ALA A 109 14.93 -34.66 -6.21
CA ALA A 109 15.55 -35.54 -5.24
C ALA A 109 14.66 -36.78 -5.06
N VAL A 110 15.23 -37.97 -5.26
CA VAL A 110 14.54 -39.24 -5.08
C VAL A 110 15.28 -40.12 -4.07
N ARG A 111 14.52 -40.77 -3.20
CA ARG A 111 15.01 -41.76 -2.26
C ARG A 111 14.97 -43.12 -2.94
N LEU A 112 16.08 -43.84 -2.82
CA LEU A 112 16.29 -45.17 -3.39
C LEU A 112 16.53 -46.12 -2.22
N SER A 113 15.55 -46.96 -1.92
CA SER A 113 15.56 -47.88 -0.78
C SER A 113 15.69 -49.33 -1.27
N GLY A 114 16.82 -49.98 -1.01
CA GLY A 114 17.05 -51.38 -1.39
C GLY A 114 18.43 -51.69 -1.97
N GLU A 115 18.49 -52.69 -2.85
CA GLU A 115 19.72 -53.18 -3.49
C GLU A 115 20.07 -52.33 -4.72
N LEU A 116 20.72 -51.18 -4.50
CA LEU A 116 21.16 -50.30 -5.58
C LEU A 116 22.47 -50.77 -6.23
N ASP A 117 22.41 -51.18 -7.50
CA ASP A 117 23.59 -51.30 -8.37
C ASP A 117 24.08 -49.91 -8.85
N VAL A 118 25.09 -49.36 -8.16
CA VAL A 118 25.61 -48.01 -8.48
C VAL A 118 26.29 -47.96 -9.85
N ALA A 119 26.94 -49.03 -10.29
CA ALA A 119 27.61 -49.06 -11.59
C ALA A 119 26.57 -49.04 -12.73
N ALA A 120 25.47 -49.77 -12.58
CA ALA A 120 24.36 -49.72 -13.52
C ALA A 120 23.71 -48.33 -13.56
N LEU A 121 23.53 -47.66 -12.41
CA LEU A 121 22.99 -46.30 -12.33
C LEU A 121 23.90 -45.28 -13.03
N GLN A 122 25.21 -45.38 -12.83
CA GLN A 122 26.22 -44.53 -13.47
C GLN A 122 26.15 -44.61 -15.01
N VAL A 123 25.98 -45.82 -15.55
CA VAL A 123 25.82 -46.02 -17.00
C VAL A 123 24.43 -45.56 -17.48
N ALA A 124 23.38 -45.80 -16.70
CA ALA A 124 22.02 -45.38 -17.04
C ALA A 124 21.91 -43.85 -17.20
N VAL A 125 22.54 -43.07 -16.31
CA VAL A 125 22.57 -41.61 -16.43
C VAL A 125 23.35 -41.17 -17.67
N ALA A 126 24.43 -41.86 -18.04
CA ALA A 126 25.16 -41.59 -19.27
C ALA A 126 24.32 -41.89 -20.53
N ASP A 127 23.51 -42.96 -20.52
CA ASP A 127 22.57 -43.26 -21.61
C ASP A 127 21.52 -42.15 -21.79
N VAL A 128 21.01 -41.59 -20.69
CA VAL A 128 20.05 -40.47 -20.73
C VAL A 128 20.69 -39.19 -21.25
N ILE A 129 21.91 -38.86 -20.81
CA ILE A 129 22.67 -37.71 -21.34
C ILE A 129 22.95 -37.88 -22.84
N ALA A 130 23.19 -39.10 -23.31
CA ALA A 130 23.38 -39.38 -24.72
C ALA A 130 22.08 -39.20 -25.52
N ARG A 131 20.93 -39.63 -24.97
CA ARG A 131 19.60 -39.53 -25.57
C ARG A 131 19.12 -38.09 -25.74
N HIS A 132 19.39 -37.22 -24.76
CA HIS A 132 18.87 -35.85 -24.70
C HIS A 132 19.96 -34.80 -24.95
N GLU A 133 19.90 -34.10 -26.08
CA GLU A 133 20.92 -33.08 -26.45
C GLU A 133 21.00 -31.93 -25.45
N SER A 134 19.87 -31.51 -24.89
CA SER A 134 19.78 -30.42 -23.91
C SER A 134 20.64 -30.67 -22.66
N LEU A 135 20.77 -31.92 -22.23
CA LEU A 135 21.57 -32.33 -21.07
C LEU A 135 23.09 -32.37 -21.34
N ARG A 136 23.52 -32.07 -22.56
CA ARG A 136 24.94 -31.98 -22.97
C ARG A 136 25.22 -30.73 -23.81
N THR A 137 24.43 -29.68 -23.62
CA THR A 137 24.55 -28.41 -24.35
C THR A 137 25.14 -27.32 -23.45
N VAL A 138 26.08 -26.55 -24.01
CA VAL A 138 26.58 -25.29 -23.42
C VAL A 138 26.12 -24.11 -24.28
N TYR A 139 26.11 -22.90 -23.71
CA TYR A 139 25.52 -21.71 -24.32
C TYR A 139 26.51 -20.53 -24.44
N PRO A 140 27.59 -20.68 -25.23
CA PRO A 140 28.59 -19.63 -25.43
C PRO A 140 28.04 -18.47 -26.27
N GLU A 141 28.80 -17.36 -26.32
CA GLU A 141 28.46 -16.18 -27.13
C GLU A 141 29.45 -15.92 -28.26
N VAL A 142 28.95 -15.31 -29.33
CA VAL A 142 29.75 -14.65 -30.35
C VAL A 142 29.12 -13.29 -30.64
N ASP A 143 29.92 -12.23 -30.66
CA ASP A 143 29.47 -10.85 -30.88
C ASP A 143 28.34 -10.41 -29.93
N GLY A 144 28.37 -10.92 -28.69
CA GLY A 144 27.37 -10.63 -27.66
C GLY A 144 26.05 -11.39 -27.80
N VAL A 145 25.97 -12.37 -28.72
CA VAL A 145 24.77 -13.19 -28.94
C VAL A 145 25.05 -14.65 -28.56
N GLY A 146 24.26 -15.18 -27.63
CA GLY A 146 24.32 -16.58 -27.22
C GLY A 146 23.82 -17.55 -28.30
N TYR A 147 24.39 -18.75 -28.36
CA TYR A 147 23.95 -19.84 -29.24
C TYR A 147 24.06 -21.20 -28.53
N GLN A 148 23.36 -22.23 -29.03
CA GLN A 148 23.41 -23.58 -28.49
C GLN A 148 24.60 -24.34 -29.09
N GLN A 149 25.48 -24.86 -28.24
CA GLN A 149 26.57 -25.76 -28.64
C GLN A 149 26.39 -27.13 -27.98
N VAL A 150 25.90 -28.08 -28.78
CA VAL A 150 25.69 -29.46 -28.33
C VAL A 150 27.04 -30.20 -28.33
N LEU A 151 27.46 -30.69 -27.16
CA LEU A 151 28.72 -31.41 -26.99
C LEU A 151 28.56 -32.91 -27.30
N PRO A 152 29.62 -33.63 -27.73
CA PRO A 152 29.59 -35.08 -27.84
C PRO A 152 29.26 -35.74 -26.48
N ALA A 153 28.39 -36.75 -26.46
CA ALA A 153 27.95 -37.38 -25.21
C ALA A 153 29.11 -37.87 -24.32
N ALA A 154 30.18 -38.42 -24.93
CA ALA A 154 31.37 -38.89 -24.22
C ALA A 154 32.19 -37.79 -23.51
N SER A 155 31.92 -36.51 -23.79
CA SER A 155 32.58 -35.37 -23.13
C SER A 155 31.89 -34.91 -21.85
N VAL A 156 30.71 -35.44 -21.55
CA VAL A 156 29.92 -35.09 -20.36
C VAL A 156 29.89 -36.31 -19.44
N SER A 157 30.53 -36.18 -18.27
CA SER A 157 30.49 -37.21 -17.24
C SER A 157 29.90 -36.66 -15.95
N VAL A 158 29.03 -37.45 -15.34
CA VAL A 158 28.44 -37.19 -14.02
C VAL A 158 29.01 -38.21 -13.06
N ASP A 159 29.54 -37.79 -11.93
CA ASP A 159 30.06 -38.70 -10.90
C ASP A 159 28.96 -39.03 -9.88
N LEU A 160 28.61 -40.32 -9.79
CA LEU A 160 27.63 -40.88 -8.86
C LEU A 160 28.26 -41.82 -7.83
N ASP A 161 29.57 -41.72 -7.57
CA ASP A 161 30.17 -42.41 -6.44
C ASP A 161 29.44 -42.00 -5.13
N PRO A 162 28.94 -42.96 -4.32
CA PRO A 162 28.06 -42.62 -3.19
C PRO A 162 28.82 -41.83 -2.13
N VAL A 163 28.33 -40.63 -1.81
CA VAL A 163 28.88 -39.80 -0.73
C VAL A 163 28.19 -40.16 0.58
N PRO A 164 28.93 -40.60 1.63
CA PRO A 164 28.33 -40.96 2.91
C PRO A 164 27.83 -39.70 3.65
N VAL A 165 26.58 -39.73 4.10
CA VAL A 165 25.92 -38.63 4.84
C VAL A 165 25.16 -39.18 6.05
N ALA A 166 25.06 -38.42 7.13
CA ALA A 166 24.19 -38.77 8.25
C ALA A 166 22.72 -38.45 7.89
N GLY A 167 21.76 -39.30 8.25
CA GLY A 167 20.33 -39.05 7.99
C GLY A 167 19.82 -37.68 8.46
N ALA A 168 20.36 -37.15 9.55
CA ALA A 168 20.04 -35.81 10.03
C ALA A 168 20.59 -34.65 9.16
N GLN A 169 21.61 -34.90 8.33
CA GLN A 169 22.26 -33.90 7.47
C GLN A 169 21.83 -33.99 5.99
N VAL A 170 21.13 -35.06 5.60
CA VAL A 170 20.78 -35.32 4.20
C VAL A 170 20.10 -34.13 3.51
N PHE A 171 19.20 -33.42 4.20
CA PHE A 171 18.52 -32.25 3.63
C PHE A 171 19.46 -31.05 3.43
N ALA A 172 20.40 -30.83 4.34
CA ALA A 172 21.39 -29.77 4.20
C ALA A 172 22.34 -30.03 3.03
N ASP A 173 22.77 -31.29 2.85
CA ASP A 173 23.60 -31.69 1.71
C ASP A 173 22.83 -31.64 0.38
N VAL A 174 21.54 -32.03 0.37
CA VAL A 174 20.66 -31.84 -0.80
C VAL A 174 20.56 -30.36 -1.15
N ALA A 175 20.30 -29.49 -0.17
CA ALA A 175 20.22 -28.04 -0.38
C ALA A 175 21.54 -27.47 -0.93
N ALA A 176 22.69 -27.87 -0.38
CA ALA A 176 24.01 -27.42 -0.85
C ALA A 176 24.29 -27.81 -2.32
N VAL A 177 23.77 -28.94 -2.80
CA VAL A 177 23.88 -29.33 -4.21
C VAL A 177 23.01 -28.45 -5.12
N ILE A 178 21.81 -28.08 -4.64
CA ILE A 178 20.82 -27.25 -5.36
C ILE A 178 21.25 -25.78 -5.42
N GLU A 179 21.77 -25.24 -4.33
CA GLU A 179 22.06 -23.81 -4.15
C GLU A 179 23.32 -23.32 -4.87
N ARG A 180 24.10 -24.22 -5.47
CA ARG A 180 25.25 -23.82 -6.29
C ARG A 180 24.80 -23.45 -7.71
N GLY A 181 25.03 -22.21 -8.11
CA GLY A 181 24.75 -21.70 -9.46
C GLY A 181 25.48 -22.42 -10.60
N PHE A 182 25.20 -21.98 -11.82
CA PHE A 182 25.84 -22.45 -13.05
C PHE A 182 26.38 -21.30 -13.90
N ASP A 183 27.54 -21.45 -14.55
CA ASP A 183 27.95 -20.63 -15.70
C ASP A 183 27.64 -21.39 -16.99
N VAL A 184 26.44 -21.15 -17.53
CA VAL A 184 25.90 -21.89 -18.68
C VAL A 184 26.71 -21.70 -19.97
N THR A 185 27.65 -20.74 -20.00
CA THR A 185 28.50 -20.47 -21.16
C THR A 185 29.68 -21.43 -21.27
N THR A 186 30.12 -21.99 -20.14
CA THR A 186 31.32 -22.85 -20.08
C THR A 186 31.05 -24.23 -19.51
N GLU A 187 29.97 -24.41 -18.73
CA GLU A 187 29.61 -25.70 -18.16
C GLU A 187 28.26 -26.20 -18.64
N VAL A 188 28.16 -27.53 -18.76
CA VAL A 188 26.87 -28.17 -19.05
C VAL A 188 25.97 -27.97 -17.82
N PRO A 189 24.75 -27.42 -17.98
CA PRO A 189 23.87 -27.06 -16.88
C PRO A 189 23.16 -28.27 -16.25
N LEU A 190 23.91 -29.32 -15.95
CA LEU A 190 23.46 -30.55 -15.34
C LEU A 190 24.43 -30.93 -14.22
N ARG A 191 23.88 -31.23 -13.05
CA ARG A 191 24.61 -31.78 -11.92
C ARG A 191 23.79 -32.92 -11.32
N ALA A 192 24.46 -34.01 -10.93
CA ALA A 192 23.83 -35.02 -10.09
C ALA A 192 24.77 -35.54 -9.02
N ARG A 193 24.19 -35.98 -7.91
CA ARG A 193 24.91 -36.53 -6.75
C ARG A 193 24.11 -37.68 -6.14
N LEU A 194 24.83 -38.74 -5.76
CA LEU A 194 24.27 -39.87 -5.03
C LEU A 194 24.77 -39.80 -3.57
N LEU A 195 23.84 -39.61 -2.64
CA LEU A 195 24.11 -39.58 -1.20
C LEU A 195 23.73 -40.93 -0.61
N ARG A 196 24.54 -41.47 0.29
CA ARG A 196 24.26 -42.74 1.02
C ARG A 196 24.09 -42.47 2.50
N LEU A 197 22.96 -42.88 3.07
CA LEU A 197 22.71 -42.72 4.50
C LEU A 197 23.61 -43.66 5.32
N THR A 198 24.37 -43.09 6.24
CA THR A 198 25.28 -43.84 7.13
C THR A 198 24.53 -44.59 8.23
N ASP A 199 23.37 -44.09 8.63
CA ASP A 199 22.44 -44.67 9.61
C ASP A 199 21.47 -45.69 8.98
N ALA A 200 21.34 -45.69 7.65
CA ALA A 200 20.54 -46.66 6.90
C ALA A 200 21.30 -47.09 5.62
N PRO A 201 22.20 -48.09 5.69
CA PRO A 201 23.14 -48.39 4.60
C PRO A 201 22.54 -48.85 3.27
N ALA A 202 21.25 -49.19 3.25
CA ALA A 202 20.45 -49.57 2.09
C ALA A 202 19.59 -48.41 1.53
N GLU A 203 19.76 -47.21 2.06
CA GLU A 203 19.05 -46.00 1.65
C GLU A 203 20.01 -45.02 0.97
N PHE A 204 19.61 -44.55 -0.20
CA PHE A 204 20.33 -43.55 -0.98
C PHE A 204 19.40 -42.39 -1.35
N VAL A 205 19.96 -41.22 -1.58
CA VAL A 205 19.26 -40.07 -2.14
C VAL A 205 19.99 -39.63 -3.40
N LEU A 206 19.32 -39.74 -4.55
CA LEU A 206 19.81 -39.26 -5.83
C LEU A 206 19.24 -37.86 -6.09
N VAL A 207 20.13 -36.88 -6.21
CA VAL A 207 19.79 -35.49 -6.49
C VAL A 207 20.20 -35.16 -7.91
N PHE A 208 19.25 -34.69 -8.73
CA PHE A 208 19.48 -34.06 -10.02
C PHE A 208 19.21 -32.56 -9.90
N VAL A 209 20.08 -31.75 -10.49
CA VAL A 209 19.93 -30.30 -10.62
C VAL A 209 20.21 -29.92 -12.07
N VAL A 210 19.26 -29.24 -12.70
CA VAL A 210 19.35 -28.74 -14.07
C VAL A 210 19.09 -27.23 -14.03
N HIS A 211 19.87 -26.43 -14.77
CA HIS A 211 19.52 -25.01 -14.92
C HIS A 211 18.31 -24.87 -15.85
N HIS A 212 17.42 -23.92 -15.56
CA HIS A 212 16.15 -23.74 -16.27
C HIS A 212 16.30 -23.51 -17.79
N ILE A 213 17.50 -23.14 -18.26
CA ILE A 213 17.83 -23.00 -19.68
C ILE A 213 17.80 -24.33 -20.46
N ALA A 214 18.05 -25.45 -19.78
CA ALA A 214 18.16 -26.79 -20.37
C ALA A 214 16.97 -27.70 -20.04
N GLY A 215 16.09 -27.30 -19.12
CA GLY A 215 14.93 -28.07 -18.71
C GLY A 215 13.93 -27.22 -17.95
N ASP A 216 12.70 -27.71 -17.85
CA ASP A 216 11.61 -27.13 -17.09
C ASP A 216 10.94 -28.17 -16.18
N GLY A 217 9.91 -27.77 -15.43
CA GLY A 217 9.16 -28.70 -14.57
C GLY A 217 8.59 -29.90 -15.34
N GLY A 218 8.12 -29.69 -16.57
CA GLY A 218 7.63 -30.76 -17.45
C GLY A 218 8.73 -31.75 -17.86
N SER A 219 9.99 -31.32 -17.91
CA SER A 219 11.14 -32.16 -18.23
C SER A 219 11.49 -33.17 -17.12
N MET A 220 11.04 -32.96 -15.88
CA MET A 220 11.38 -33.85 -14.76
C MET A 220 10.74 -35.24 -14.89
N GLY A 221 9.55 -35.32 -15.47
CA GLY A 221 8.86 -36.60 -15.73
C GLY A 221 9.66 -37.50 -16.71
N PRO A 222 9.95 -37.04 -17.94
CA PRO A 222 10.81 -37.75 -18.88
C PRO A 222 12.19 -38.07 -18.31
N LEU A 223 12.82 -37.13 -17.58
CA LEU A 223 14.12 -37.37 -16.93
C LEU A 223 14.05 -38.54 -15.95
N ALA A 224 13.09 -38.53 -15.01
CA ALA A 224 12.93 -39.58 -14.02
C ALA A 224 12.66 -40.93 -14.69
N ARG A 225 11.69 -40.97 -15.61
CA ARG A 225 11.29 -42.18 -16.34
C ARG A 225 12.47 -42.77 -17.13
N ASP A 226 13.17 -41.97 -17.91
CA ASP A 226 14.25 -42.44 -18.76
C ASP A 226 15.44 -42.96 -17.92
N VAL A 227 15.77 -42.30 -16.79
CA VAL A 227 16.78 -42.83 -15.85
C VAL A 227 16.36 -44.18 -15.29
N MET A 228 15.09 -44.35 -14.88
CA MET A 228 14.61 -45.62 -14.33
C MET A 228 14.60 -46.74 -15.37
N VAL A 229 14.14 -46.47 -16.60
CA VAL A 229 14.14 -47.44 -17.72
C VAL A 229 15.56 -47.87 -18.07
N ALA A 230 16.49 -46.91 -18.17
CA ALA A 230 17.88 -47.20 -18.44
C ALA A 230 18.53 -48.01 -17.32
N TYR A 231 18.22 -47.69 -16.06
CA TYR A 231 18.70 -48.42 -14.90
C TYR A 231 18.23 -49.88 -14.90
N GLU A 232 16.96 -50.15 -15.17
CA GLU A 232 16.40 -51.51 -15.25
C GLU A 232 17.03 -52.33 -16.39
N ALA A 233 17.37 -51.69 -17.51
CA ALA A 233 18.09 -52.35 -18.61
C ALA A 233 19.54 -52.68 -18.21
N ARG A 234 20.25 -51.70 -17.65
CA ARG A 234 21.67 -51.82 -17.30
C ARG A 234 21.91 -52.77 -16.12
N SER A 235 21.00 -52.85 -15.15
CA SER A 235 21.08 -53.84 -14.06
C SER A 235 20.93 -55.29 -14.55
N ARG A 236 20.34 -55.49 -15.74
CA ARG A 236 20.30 -56.78 -16.45
C ARG A 236 21.44 -56.97 -17.46
N GLY A 237 22.36 -56.01 -17.55
CA GLY A 237 23.50 -56.05 -18.47
C GLY A 237 23.16 -55.80 -19.94
N VAL A 238 22.03 -55.16 -20.24
CA VAL A 238 21.60 -54.83 -21.62
C VAL A 238 21.43 -53.32 -21.81
N GLU A 239 21.46 -52.86 -23.07
CA GLU A 239 21.20 -51.46 -23.40
C GLU A 239 19.71 -51.11 -23.30
N PRO A 240 19.34 -49.84 -23.03
CA PRO A 240 17.95 -49.41 -23.01
C PRO A 240 17.31 -49.54 -24.40
N GLY A 241 16.18 -50.25 -24.49
CA GLY A 241 15.50 -50.55 -25.76
C GLY A 241 14.60 -49.44 -26.31
N TRP A 242 14.88 -48.17 -26.02
CA TRP A 242 14.03 -47.06 -26.46
C TRP A 242 14.25 -46.69 -27.93
N ALA A 243 13.22 -46.13 -28.57
CA ALA A 243 13.36 -45.51 -29.90
C ALA A 243 14.08 -44.15 -29.79
N PRO A 244 14.87 -43.73 -30.79
CA PRO A 244 15.40 -42.37 -30.86
C PRO A 244 14.29 -41.31 -30.80
N LEU A 245 14.55 -40.16 -30.19
CA LEU A 245 13.63 -39.03 -30.22
C LEU A 245 13.49 -38.51 -31.65
N THR A 246 12.26 -38.19 -32.07
CA THR A 246 11.96 -37.71 -33.42
C THR A 246 12.49 -36.30 -33.68
N VAL A 247 12.58 -35.49 -32.63
CA VAL A 247 13.16 -34.14 -32.62
C VAL A 247 13.98 -33.91 -31.35
N GLN A 248 14.87 -32.93 -31.39
CA GLN A 248 15.60 -32.43 -30.22
C GLN A 248 15.27 -30.96 -29.97
N TYR A 249 15.66 -30.42 -28.81
CA TYR A 249 15.35 -29.03 -28.45
C TYR A 249 15.90 -28.00 -29.46
N ALA A 250 17.03 -28.29 -30.09
CA ALA A 250 17.60 -27.47 -31.17
C ALA A 250 16.63 -27.32 -32.37
N ASP A 251 15.90 -28.38 -32.70
CA ASP A 251 14.92 -28.37 -33.79
C ASP A 251 13.69 -27.55 -33.40
N TYR A 252 13.24 -27.67 -32.15
CA TYR A 252 12.18 -26.83 -31.58
C TYR A 252 12.53 -25.34 -31.63
N ALA A 253 13.75 -24.95 -31.25
CA ALA A 253 14.17 -23.54 -31.26
C ALA A 253 14.11 -22.91 -32.65
N LEU A 254 14.41 -23.70 -33.70
CA LEU A 254 14.30 -23.26 -35.10
C LEU A 254 12.84 -23.20 -35.55
N TRP A 255 12.05 -24.25 -35.24
CA TRP A 255 10.63 -24.32 -35.57
C TRP A 255 9.82 -23.19 -34.93
N GLN A 256 10.06 -22.90 -33.64
CA GLN A 256 9.35 -21.85 -32.90
C GLN A 256 9.52 -20.48 -33.60
N ARG A 257 10.74 -20.16 -34.03
CA ARG A 257 11.03 -18.90 -34.74
C ARG A 257 10.33 -18.84 -36.10
N ALA A 258 10.26 -19.95 -36.82
CA ALA A 258 9.57 -20.02 -38.10
C ALA A 258 8.05 -19.85 -37.95
N VAL A 259 7.45 -20.44 -36.91
CA VAL A 259 6.01 -20.32 -36.61
C VAL A 259 5.63 -18.92 -36.15
N LEU A 260 6.43 -18.32 -35.28
CA LEU A 260 6.15 -16.99 -34.73
C LEU A 260 6.24 -15.88 -35.78
N GLY A 261 7.15 -16.03 -36.76
CA GLY A 261 7.42 -15.02 -37.77
C GLY A 261 8.28 -13.86 -37.24
N ALA A 262 8.32 -12.76 -37.99
CA ALA A 262 9.15 -11.60 -37.67
C ALA A 262 8.33 -10.48 -37.01
N GLU A 263 8.88 -9.86 -35.97
CA GLU A 263 8.17 -8.83 -35.19
C GLU A 263 7.88 -7.54 -35.98
N ASP A 264 8.65 -7.26 -37.03
CA ASP A 264 8.45 -6.14 -37.94
C ASP A 264 7.41 -6.41 -39.03
N ASP A 265 6.86 -7.63 -39.09
CA ASP A 265 5.72 -8.00 -39.93
C ASP A 265 4.43 -8.01 -39.11
N PRO A 266 3.51 -7.03 -39.30
CA PRO A 266 2.22 -7.00 -38.61
C PRO A 266 1.33 -8.22 -38.88
N GLY A 267 1.58 -8.97 -39.96
CA GLY A 267 0.88 -10.21 -40.29
C GLY A 267 1.38 -11.43 -39.51
N SER A 268 2.52 -11.33 -38.82
CA SER A 268 3.10 -12.42 -38.06
C SER A 268 2.33 -12.71 -36.77
N LEU A 269 2.44 -13.95 -36.28
CA LEU A 269 1.80 -14.36 -35.03
C LEU A 269 2.37 -13.60 -33.82
N ILE A 270 3.69 -13.41 -33.80
CA ILE A 270 4.37 -12.72 -32.70
C ILE A 270 3.92 -11.26 -32.57
N SER A 271 3.79 -10.52 -33.68
CA SER A 271 3.35 -9.11 -33.63
C SER A 271 1.92 -8.98 -33.14
N GLN A 272 1.01 -9.85 -33.62
CA GLN A 272 -0.40 -9.84 -33.18
C GLN A 272 -0.56 -10.13 -31.68
N GLN A 273 0.21 -11.10 -31.18
CA GLN A 273 0.18 -11.43 -29.75
C GLN A 273 0.86 -10.35 -28.90
N ILE A 274 1.94 -9.73 -29.37
CA ILE A 274 2.54 -8.57 -28.71
C ILE A 274 1.52 -7.43 -28.59
N ASP A 275 0.80 -7.08 -29.66
CA ASP A 275 -0.22 -6.02 -29.65
C ASP A 275 -1.33 -6.30 -28.62
N TYR A 276 -1.78 -7.56 -28.53
CA TYR A 276 -2.73 -7.99 -27.51
C TYR A 276 -2.20 -7.74 -26.09
N TRP A 277 -0.97 -8.17 -25.80
CA TRP A 277 -0.39 -8.03 -24.47
C TRP A 277 -0.07 -6.58 -24.10
N THR A 278 0.45 -5.79 -25.04
CA THR A 278 0.69 -4.36 -24.86
C THR A 278 -0.61 -3.62 -24.55
N THR A 279 -1.71 -3.98 -25.19
CA THR A 279 -3.03 -3.40 -24.89
C THR A 279 -3.56 -3.87 -23.54
N THR A 280 -3.50 -5.17 -23.25
CA THR A 280 -4.08 -5.78 -22.04
C THR A 280 -3.36 -5.34 -20.76
N LEU A 281 -2.03 -5.17 -20.83
CA LEU A 281 -1.18 -4.82 -19.70
C LEU A 281 -0.83 -3.32 -19.64
N ALA A 282 -1.50 -2.49 -20.45
CA ALA A 282 -1.31 -1.05 -20.43
C ALA A 282 -1.65 -0.46 -19.05
N GLU A 283 -0.80 0.43 -18.53
CA GLU A 283 -0.98 1.07 -17.20
C GLU A 283 -1.03 0.08 -16.02
N LEU A 284 -0.51 -1.13 -16.19
CA LEU A 284 -0.42 -2.09 -15.10
C LEU A 284 0.42 -1.50 -13.94
N PRO A 285 -0.04 -1.58 -12.68
CA PRO A 285 0.76 -1.16 -11.54
C PRO A 285 2.09 -1.92 -11.45
N ASP A 286 3.18 -1.21 -11.18
CA ASP A 286 4.52 -1.80 -11.06
C ASP A 286 4.67 -2.76 -9.86
N GLU A 287 3.84 -2.59 -8.84
CA GLU A 287 3.90 -3.31 -7.57
C GLU A 287 2.53 -3.42 -6.90
N ILE A 288 2.20 -4.62 -6.43
CA ILE A 288 1.04 -4.84 -5.55
C ILE A 288 1.37 -4.53 -4.08
N GLY A 289 0.56 -3.69 -3.44
CA GLY A 289 0.77 -3.22 -2.06
C GLY A 289 0.29 -4.18 -0.97
N LEU A 290 0.79 -5.42 -0.92
CA LEU A 290 0.38 -6.40 0.10
C LEU A 290 0.89 -6.05 1.51
N PRO A 291 0.17 -6.42 2.58
CA PRO A 291 0.60 -6.18 3.95
C PRO A 291 1.77 -7.09 4.31
N ALA A 292 2.99 -6.58 4.13
CA ALA A 292 4.24 -7.24 4.50
C ALA A 292 4.65 -6.92 5.94
N ASP A 293 5.34 -7.86 6.58
CA ASP A 293 5.85 -7.71 7.95
C ASP A 293 7.13 -6.85 7.98
N ARG A 294 7.76 -6.66 6.82
CA ARG A 294 9.04 -5.95 6.65
C ARG A 294 9.01 -5.06 5.41
N PRO A 295 9.76 -3.95 5.40
CA PRO A 295 9.95 -3.16 4.20
C PRO A 295 10.69 -3.97 3.13
N ARG A 296 10.30 -3.80 1.87
CA ARG A 296 10.97 -4.46 0.74
C ARG A 296 12.44 -4.03 0.65
N PRO A 297 13.39 -4.98 0.58
CA PRO A 297 14.79 -4.65 0.38
C PRO A 297 15.04 -4.14 -1.05
N ALA A 298 16.12 -3.37 -1.26
CA ALA A 298 16.48 -2.88 -2.60
C ALA A 298 16.85 -4.02 -3.58
N VAL A 299 17.31 -5.15 -3.06
CA VAL A 299 17.65 -6.37 -3.81
C VAL A 299 17.03 -7.55 -3.08
N ALA A 300 16.25 -8.37 -3.78
CA ALA A 300 15.65 -9.57 -3.21
C ALA A 300 16.71 -10.63 -2.95
N SER A 301 16.70 -11.29 -1.77
CA SER A 301 17.66 -12.34 -1.44
C SER A 301 17.36 -13.68 -2.12
N GLY A 302 16.14 -13.86 -2.61
CA GLY A 302 15.64 -15.13 -3.16
C GLY A 302 15.32 -16.19 -2.10
N ARG A 303 15.45 -15.90 -0.80
CA ARG A 303 15.13 -16.85 0.27
C ARG A 303 13.62 -17.01 0.45
N GLY A 304 13.17 -18.27 0.42
CA GLY A 304 11.77 -18.63 0.55
C GLY A 304 11.47 -19.57 1.71
N ALA A 305 10.20 -19.64 2.07
CA ALA A 305 9.61 -20.67 2.91
C ALA A 305 8.19 -20.97 2.40
N SER A 306 7.53 -22.03 2.91
CA SER A 306 6.17 -22.43 2.51
C SER A 306 5.24 -22.54 3.70
N VAL A 307 3.96 -22.24 3.48
CA VAL A 307 2.84 -22.59 4.37
C VAL A 307 1.87 -23.49 3.62
N GLU A 308 1.53 -24.62 4.21
CA GLU A 308 0.55 -25.56 3.66
C GLU A 308 -0.86 -25.25 4.17
N PHE A 309 -1.86 -25.50 3.32
CA PHE A 309 -3.28 -25.43 3.63
C PHE A 309 -4.04 -26.52 2.86
N ALA A 310 -5.30 -26.77 3.24
CA ALA A 310 -6.11 -27.79 2.60
C ALA A 310 -7.49 -27.25 2.24
N VAL A 311 -8.03 -27.76 1.13
CA VAL A 311 -9.42 -27.63 0.76
C VAL A 311 -10.06 -29.00 0.91
N ASP A 312 -10.99 -29.12 1.85
CA ASP A 312 -11.64 -30.40 2.12
C ASP A 312 -12.51 -30.87 0.94
N THR A 313 -12.95 -32.13 1.03
CA THR A 313 -13.74 -32.78 0.00
C THR A 313 -15.06 -32.07 -0.31
N GLU A 314 -15.73 -31.52 0.71
CA GLU A 314 -17.03 -30.86 0.54
C GLU A 314 -16.86 -29.55 -0.23
N LEU A 315 -15.89 -28.74 0.19
CA LEU A 315 -15.56 -27.49 -0.49
C LEU A 315 -15.07 -27.75 -1.92
N HIS A 316 -14.19 -28.74 -2.12
CA HIS A 316 -13.73 -29.11 -3.46
C HIS A 316 -14.90 -29.50 -4.40
N SER A 317 -15.86 -30.29 -3.90
CA SER A 317 -17.06 -30.67 -4.66
C SER A 317 -17.93 -29.47 -5.00
N GLY A 318 -18.11 -28.54 -4.05
CA GLY A 318 -18.82 -27.28 -4.27
C GLY A 318 -18.16 -26.43 -5.35
N LEU A 319 -16.84 -26.25 -5.28
CA LEU A 319 -16.07 -25.50 -6.28
C LEU A 319 -16.09 -26.14 -7.66
N THR A 320 -16.04 -27.48 -7.73
CA THR A 320 -16.18 -28.22 -9.00
C THR A 320 -17.56 -28.04 -9.61
N THR A 321 -18.60 -28.04 -8.77
CA THR A 321 -19.99 -27.78 -9.21
C THR A 321 -20.15 -26.34 -9.71
N LEU A 322 -19.56 -25.38 -9.00
CA LEU A 322 -19.53 -23.97 -9.39
C LEU A 322 -18.85 -23.78 -10.75
N ALA A 323 -17.65 -24.33 -10.92
CA ALA A 323 -16.90 -24.29 -12.17
C ALA A 323 -17.76 -24.82 -13.35
N ARG A 324 -18.37 -25.99 -13.18
CA ARG A 324 -19.25 -26.60 -14.20
C ARG A 324 -20.47 -25.74 -14.52
N THR A 325 -21.11 -25.17 -13.50
CA THR A 325 -22.34 -24.37 -13.67
C THR A 325 -22.08 -23.10 -14.49
N HIS A 326 -20.89 -22.52 -14.34
CA HIS A 326 -20.49 -21.28 -15.03
C HIS A 326 -19.58 -21.53 -16.25
N GLU A 327 -19.53 -22.78 -16.75
CA GLU A 327 -18.68 -23.18 -17.89
C GLU A 327 -17.20 -22.78 -17.72
N ALA A 328 -16.73 -22.72 -16.48
CA ALA A 328 -15.37 -22.36 -16.08
C ALA A 328 -14.59 -23.59 -15.62
N THR A 329 -13.27 -23.45 -15.47
CA THR A 329 -12.43 -24.48 -14.86
C THR A 329 -12.21 -24.19 -13.38
N LEU A 330 -11.83 -25.20 -12.61
CA LEU A 330 -11.48 -25.04 -11.20
C LEU A 330 -10.32 -24.03 -11.02
N PHE A 331 -9.36 -24.02 -11.95
CA PHE A 331 -8.31 -22.99 -12.03
C PHE A 331 -8.89 -21.58 -12.09
N MET A 332 -9.87 -21.32 -12.97
CA MET A 332 -10.48 -19.99 -13.12
C MET A 332 -11.24 -19.56 -11.86
N VAL A 333 -11.90 -20.50 -11.17
CA VAL A 333 -12.55 -20.24 -9.88
C VAL A 333 -11.53 -19.83 -8.82
N VAL A 334 -10.42 -20.57 -8.71
CA VAL A 334 -9.34 -20.25 -7.76
C VAL A 334 -8.64 -18.95 -8.13
N HIS A 335 -8.40 -18.68 -9.41
CA HIS A 335 -7.84 -17.42 -9.90
C HIS A 335 -8.75 -16.23 -9.52
N ALA A 336 -10.05 -16.32 -9.79
CA ALA A 336 -11.01 -15.29 -9.41
C ALA A 336 -11.03 -15.06 -7.89
N ALA A 337 -11.05 -16.14 -7.09
CA ALA A 337 -11.01 -16.05 -5.63
C ALA A 337 -9.70 -15.41 -5.12
N LEU A 338 -8.56 -15.80 -5.70
CA LEU A 338 -7.26 -15.21 -5.38
C LEU A 338 -7.23 -13.72 -5.74
N ALA A 339 -7.76 -13.33 -6.90
CA ALA A 339 -7.85 -11.93 -7.30
C ALA A 339 -8.67 -11.09 -6.31
N VAL A 340 -9.79 -11.63 -5.80
CA VAL A 340 -10.59 -10.99 -4.74
C VAL A 340 -9.77 -10.79 -3.45
N VAL A 341 -9.04 -11.82 -3.01
CA VAL A 341 -8.18 -11.71 -1.82
C VAL A 341 -7.09 -10.64 -2.02
N LEU A 342 -6.40 -10.67 -3.16
CA LEU A 342 -5.32 -9.73 -3.46
C LEU A 342 -5.80 -8.28 -3.57
N ALA A 343 -6.95 -8.05 -4.21
CA ALA A 343 -7.56 -6.71 -4.28
C ALA A 343 -7.85 -6.18 -2.87
N ARG A 344 -8.50 -6.99 -2.03
CA ARG A 344 -8.87 -6.60 -0.66
C ARG A 344 -7.68 -6.46 0.29
N LEU A 345 -6.57 -7.16 0.06
CA LEU A 345 -5.35 -7.03 0.85
C LEU A 345 -4.45 -5.88 0.40
N SER A 346 -4.47 -5.55 -0.90
CA SER A 346 -3.65 -4.45 -1.43
C SER A 346 -4.31 -3.07 -1.28
N GLY A 347 -5.62 -3.02 -1.02
CA GLY A 347 -6.40 -1.78 -1.04
C GLY A 347 -6.67 -1.26 -2.46
N GLY A 348 -6.34 -2.03 -3.50
CA GLY A 348 -6.58 -1.72 -4.92
C GLY A 348 -7.61 -2.65 -5.56
N ASP A 349 -8.03 -2.32 -6.77
CA ASP A 349 -9.03 -3.05 -7.56
C ASP A 349 -8.45 -3.66 -8.85
N ASP A 350 -7.14 -3.55 -9.09
CA ASP A 350 -6.48 -4.07 -10.29
C ASP A 350 -5.28 -4.92 -9.88
N VAL A 351 -5.34 -6.21 -10.21
CA VAL A 351 -4.35 -7.21 -9.77
C VAL A 351 -3.80 -7.97 -10.97
N ALA A 352 -2.50 -8.30 -10.92
CA ALA A 352 -1.87 -9.19 -11.88
C ALA A 352 -1.34 -10.45 -11.20
N VAL A 353 -1.74 -11.60 -11.73
CA VAL A 353 -1.29 -12.92 -11.28
C VAL A 353 -0.53 -13.62 -12.39
N GLY A 354 0.69 -14.05 -12.12
CA GLY A 354 1.46 -14.88 -13.05
C GLY A 354 0.98 -16.33 -13.02
N THR A 355 0.89 -17.00 -14.16
CA THR A 355 0.64 -18.45 -14.20
C THR A 355 1.56 -19.17 -15.19
N PRO A 356 2.22 -20.27 -14.77
CA PRO A 356 3.05 -21.05 -15.68
C PRO A 356 2.19 -21.93 -16.59
N ILE A 357 2.59 -22.06 -17.85
CA ILE A 357 2.03 -22.97 -18.84
C ILE A 357 3.12 -23.88 -19.39
N ALA A 358 2.80 -25.15 -19.67
CA ALA A 358 3.82 -26.14 -20.05
C ALA A 358 4.55 -25.85 -21.37
N GLY A 359 3.93 -25.13 -22.31
CA GLY A 359 4.50 -24.80 -23.63
C GLY A 359 4.78 -26.01 -24.54
N ARG A 360 4.24 -27.20 -24.20
CA ARG A 360 4.42 -28.46 -24.95
C ARG A 360 3.13 -28.82 -25.69
N GLY A 361 2.87 -28.15 -26.81
CA GLY A 361 1.69 -28.42 -27.63
C GLY A 361 1.86 -29.64 -28.56
N GLU A 362 3.04 -29.79 -29.16
CA GLU A 362 3.34 -30.86 -30.12
C GLU A 362 3.66 -32.18 -29.44
N ARG A 363 3.14 -33.30 -29.97
CA ARG A 363 3.37 -34.65 -29.42
C ARG A 363 4.86 -35.01 -29.44
N GLU A 364 5.58 -34.53 -30.44
CA GLU A 364 7.01 -34.73 -30.63
C GLU A 364 7.83 -34.15 -29.46
N LEU A 365 7.25 -33.23 -28.66
CA LEU A 365 7.89 -32.62 -27.50
C LEU A 365 7.62 -33.35 -26.18
N ASP A 366 6.65 -34.27 -26.12
CA ASP A 366 6.22 -34.92 -24.87
C ASP A 366 7.39 -35.61 -24.14
N ASP A 367 8.31 -36.21 -24.89
CA ASP A 367 9.47 -36.92 -24.36
C ASP A 367 10.77 -36.09 -24.35
N VAL A 368 10.77 -34.85 -24.86
CA VAL A 368 12.00 -34.05 -25.01
C VAL A 368 12.30 -33.27 -23.73
N ILE A 369 13.53 -33.32 -23.24
CA ILE A 369 13.99 -32.45 -22.14
C ILE A 369 14.38 -31.08 -22.70
N GLY A 370 13.85 -30.00 -22.12
CA GLY A 370 14.11 -28.63 -22.59
C GLY A 370 13.31 -27.55 -21.89
N MET A 371 13.60 -26.29 -22.20
CA MET A 371 12.92 -25.12 -21.65
C MET A 371 11.68 -24.76 -22.48
N PHE A 372 10.51 -25.32 -22.15
CA PHE A 372 9.26 -25.05 -22.86
C PHE A 372 8.29 -24.20 -22.07
N VAL A 373 8.38 -24.23 -20.73
CA VAL A 373 7.49 -23.46 -19.88
C VAL A 373 7.47 -21.98 -20.28
N ASN A 374 6.27 -21.42 -20.38
CA ASN A 374 6.06 -19.99 -20.54
C ASN A 374 5.22 -19.48 -19.36
N THR A 375 5.18 -18.16 -19.15
CA THR A 375 4.40 -17.54 -18.06
C THR A 375 3.45 -16.51 -18.64
N LEU A 376 2.17 -16.61 -18.27
CA LEU A 376 1.15 -15.63 -18.65
C LEU A 376 0.90 -14.67 -17.50
N VAL A 377 0.58 -13.41 -17.82
CA VAL A 377 0.18 -12.39 -16.85
C VAL A 377 -1.33 -12.22 -16.92
N LEU A 378 -2.03 -12.70 -15.89
CA LEU A 378 -3.48 -12.62 -15.80
C LEU A 378 -3.86 -11.38 -15.01
N ARG A 379 -4.20 -10.31 -15.74
CA ARG A 379 -4.67 -9.05 -15.14
C ARG A 379 -6.18 -9.12 -14.92
N THR A 380 -6.61 -8.84 -13.71
CA THR A 380 -8.01 -8.89 -13.29
C THR A 380 -8.37 -7.61 -12.54
N SER A 381 -9.37 -6.88 -13.05
CA SER A 381 -9.99 -5.78 -12.32
C SER A 381 -11.18 -6.30 -11.50
N VAL A 382 -11.20 -5.99 -10.20
CA VAL A 382 -12.16 -6.48 -9.21
C VAL A 382 -13.05 -5.32 -8.73
N ASP A 383 -14.27 -5.25 -9.23
CA ASP A 383 -15.29 -4.34 -8.69
C ASP A 383 -15.95 -4.99 -7.47
N GLY A 384 -15.79 -4.38 -6.29
CA GLY A 384 -16.37 -4.88 -5.04
C GLY A 384 -17.90 -4.96 -5.02
N GLY A 385 -18.60 -4.25 -5.92
CA GLY A 385 -20.05 -4.32 -6.08
C GLY A 385 -20.54 -5.45 -7.00
N GLU A 386 -19.64 -6.07 -7.78
CA GLU A 386 -19.97 -7.16 -8.71
C GLU A 386 -20.16 -8.49 -7.95
N SER A 387 -21.08 -9.31 -8.42
CA SER A 387 -21.25 -10.69 -7.92
C SER A 387 -20.11 -11.60 -8.38
N PHE A 388 -19.80 -12.63 -7.60
CA PHE A 388 -18.69 -13.53 -7.92
C PHE A 388 -18.88 -14.25 -9.26
N ASP A 389 -20.10 -14.65 -9.63
CA ASP A 389 -20.39 -15.29 -10.91
C ASP A 389 -20.10 -14.39 -12.13
N ALA A 390 -20.40 -13.09 -12.02
CA ALA A 390 -20.08 -12.11 -13.04
C ALA A 390 -18.56 -11.87 -13.14
N LEU A 391 -17.87 -11.77 -12.00
CA LEU A 391 -16.40 -11.71 -11.97
C LEU A 391 -15.80 -12.98 -12.60
N LEU A 392 -16.30 -14.16 -12.26
CA LEU A 392 -15.83 -15.44 -12.79
C LEU A 392 -16.02 -15.51 -14.31
N ALA A 393 -17.13 -14.99 -14.84
CA ALA A 393 -17.35 -14.91 -16.29
C ALA A 393 -16.32 -14.00 -16.98
N ARG A 394 -15.96 -12.86 -16.36
CA ARG A 394 -14.90 -11.97 -16.86
C ARG A 394 -13.52 -12.61 -16.78
N VAL A 395 -13.18 -13.22 -15.65
CA VAL A 395 -11.93 -13.97 -15.45
C VAL A 395 -11.81 -15.10 -16.47
N ARG A 396 -12.87 -15.88 -16.68
CA ARG A 396 -12.90 -16.92 -17.73
C ARG A 396 -12.59 -16.34 -19.10
N ALA A 397 -13.23 -15.23 -19.48
CA ALA A 397 -13.00 -14.62 -20.79
C ALA A 397 -11.56 -14.10 -20.94
N ALA A 398 -11.01 -13.47 -19.90
CA ALA A 398 -9.64 -12.97 -19.87
C ALA A 398 -8.61 -14.11 -19.91
N ASP A 399 -8.80 -15.15 -19.11
CA ASP A 399 -7.92 -16.32 -19.05
C ASP A 399 -7.91 -17.05 -20.40
N VAL A 400 -9.08 -17.29 -21.01
CA VAL A 400 -9.16 -17.93 -22.34
C VAL A 400 -8.48 -17.07 -23.41
N ALA A 401 -8.62 -15.75 -23.35
CA ALA A 401 -7.92 -14.84 -24.25
C ALA A 401 -6.40 -14.91 -24.03
N ALA A 402 -5.93 -14.89 -22.78
CA ALA A 402 -4.52 -15.04 -22.42
C ALA A 402 -3.93 -16.37 -22.94
N PHE A 403 -4.60 -17.50 -22.72
CA PHE A 403 -4.17 -18.81 -23.23
C PHE A 403 -4.16 -18.86 -24.77
N GLY A 404 -4.97 -18.05 -25.45
CA GLY A 404 -4.96 -17.92 -26.90
C GLY A 404 -3.78 -17.09 -27.46
N HIS A 405 -3.05 -16.37 -26.60
CA HIS A 405 -1.88 -15.55 -26.96
C HIS A 405 -0.64 -15.99 -26.16
N ALA A 406 -0.50 -17.30 -25.99
CA ALA A 406 0.49 -17.94 -25.13
C ALA A 406 1.85 -18.20 -25.80
N ASP A 407 1.99 -17.89 -27.10
CA ASP A 407 3.19 -18.22 -27.87
C ASP A 407 4.31 -17.18 -27.66
N VAL A 408 3.94 -15.93 -27.33
CA VAL A 408 4.92 -14.90 -26.96
C VAL A 408 5.55 -15.27 -25.61
N PRO A 409 6.87 -15.46 -25.54
CA PRO A 409 7.56 -15.72 -24.29
C PRO A 409 7.44 -14.52 -23.33
N PHE A 410 7.22 -14.82 -22.06
CA PHE A 410 7.15 -13.83 -20.99
C PHE A 410 8.31 -12.84 -21.02
N GLU A 411 9.51 -13.34 -21.31
CA GLU A 411 10.72 -12.53 -21.26
C GLU A 411 10.78 -11.52 -22.39
N ARG A 412 10.25 -11.87 -23.57
CA ARG A 412 10.09 -10.90 -24.67
C ARG A 412 9.03 -9.87 -24.34
N LEU A 413 7.95 -10.27 -23.67
CA LEU A 413 6.91 -9.35 -23.22
C LEU A 413 7.44 -8.29 -22.25
N VAL A 414 8.30 -8.68 -21.29
CA VAL A 414 8.97 -7.73 -20.38
C VAL A 414 9.83 -6.72 -21.15
N GLU A 415 10.55 -7.16 -22.19
CA GLU A 415 11.36 -6.26 -23.02
C GLU A 415 10.52 -5.25 -23.79
N VAL A 416 9.39 -5.68 -24.35
CA VAL A 416 8.49 -4.82 -25.13
C VAL A 416 7.76 -3.82 -24.23
N LEU A 417 7.24 -4.26 -23.08
CA LEU A 417 6.54 -3.38 -22.13
C LEU A 417 7.50 -2.42 -21.41
N ASN A 418 8.77 -2.81 -21.27
CA ASN A 418 9.83 -2.06 -20.61
C ASN A 418 9.40 -1.43 -19.26
N PRO A 419 8.89 -2.23 -18.30
CA PRO A 419 8.47 -1.73 -17.00
C PRO A 419 9.65 -1.19 -16.18
N ALA A 420 9.37 -0.50 -15.07
CA ALA A 420 10.42 0.01 -14.19
C ALA A 420 11.36 -1.12 -13.73
N ARG A 421 12.66 -1.00 -14.06
CA ARG A 421 13.66 -2.02 -13.71
C ARG A 421 13.92 -2.00 -12.21
N SER A 422 13.76 -3.16 -11.56
CA SER A 422 14.00 -3.34 -10.13
C SER A 422 14.63 -4.70 -9.86
N GLN A 423 15.57 -4.76 -8.92
CA GLN A 423 16.11 -6.02 -8.38
C GLN A 423 15.36 -6.49 -7.12
N ALA A 424 14.37 -5.71 -6.67
CA ALA A 424 13.62 -5.95 -5.45
C ALA A 424 12.37 -6.81 -5.64
N ARG A 425 11.93 -6.98 -6.90
CA ARG A 425 10.66 -7.66 -7.24
C ARG A 425 10.67 -8.21 -8.66
N HIS A 426 9.79 -9.17 -8.90
CA HIS A 426 9.55 -9.72 -10.23
C HIS A 426 8.80 -8.69 -11.12
N PRO A 427 9.13 -8.57 -12.41
CA PRO A 427 8.44 -7.63 -13.31
C PRO A 427 7.00 -8.07 -13.60
N LEU A 428 6.12 -7.10 -13.83
CA LEU A 428 4.69 -7.24 -14.19
C LEU A 428 3.77 -7.85 -13.12
N PHE A 429 4.25 -8.78 -12.29
CA PHE A 429 3.47 -9.37 -11.21
C PHE A 429 4.37 -9.86 -10.08
N GLN A 430 3.82 -9.92 -8.86
CA GLN A 430 4.53 -10.42 -7.67
C GLN A 430 3.87 -11.65 -7.04
N VAL A 431 2.66 -12.01 -7.50
CA VAL A 431 1.93 -13.20 -7.04
C VAL A 431 1.76 -14.16 -8.21
N ALA A 432 2.13 -15.42 -8.01
CA ALA A 432 1.94 -16.48 -9.00
C ALA A 432 0.88 -17.50 -8.52
N LEU A 433 0.12 -18.05 -9.47
CA LEU A 433 -0.81 -19.15 -9.26
C LEU A 433 -0.41 -20.34 -10.13
N ALA A 434 -0.09 -21.46 -9.49
CA ALA A 434 0.16 -22.74 -10.12
C ALA A 434 -0.92 -23.76 -9.72
N PHE A 435 -1.39 -24.54 -10.70
CA PHE A 435 -2.34 -25.62 -10.46
C PHE A 435 -1.76 -26.90 -11.05
N GLN A 436 -1.41 -27.86 -10.20
CA GLN A 436 -0.65 -29.05 -10.57
C GLN A 436 -1.44 -30.32 -10.29
N ASN A 437 -1.49 -31.23 -11.26
CA ASN A 437 -1.93 -32.61 -11.03
C ASN A 437 -0.70 -33.49 -10.84
N LEU A 438 -0.01 -33.33 -9.70
CA LEU A 438 1.12 -34.18 -9.35
C LEU A 438 0.60 -35.50 -8.77
N ALA A 439 0.41 -36.49 -9.64
CA ALA A 439 0.38 -37.87 -9.18
C ALA A 439 1.78 -38.23 -8.67
N GLN A 440 1.98 -38.26 -7.34
CA GLN A 440 3.16 -38.88 -6.75
C GLN A 440 3.16 -40.37 -7.14
N GLN A 441 4.00 -40.74 -8.10
CA GLN A 441 4.23 -42.15 -8.44
C GLN A 441 5.44 -42.66 -7.66
N GLU A 442 5.20 -43.62 -6.76
CA GLU A 442 6.27 -44.50 -6.30
C GLU A 442 6.60 -45.49 -7.42
N PHE A 443 7.89 -45.64 -7.75
CA PHE A 443 8.33 -46.69 -8.67
C PHE A 443 8.84 -47.88 -7.86
N ALA A 444 8.36 -49.07 -8.20
CA ALA A 444 8.89 -50.33 -7.68
C ALA A 444 9.69 -51.02 -8.78
N LEU A 445 11.01 -51.08 -8.60
CA LEU A 445 11.93 -51.87 -9.41
C LEU A 445 12.26 -53.18 -8.67
N PRO A 446 12.69 -54.24 -9.37
CA PRO A 446 13.15 -55.46 -8.70
C PRO A 446 14.25 -55.15 -7.67
N GLY A 447 13.95 -55.34 -6.38
CA GLY A 447 14.90 -55.10 -5.28
C GLY A 447 15.14 -53.64 -4.88
N LEU A 448 14.47 -52.67 -5.51
CA LEU A 448 14.67 -51.23 -5.28
C LEU A 448 13.35 -50.46 -5.29
N ARG A 449 13.04 -49.73 -4.22
CA ARG A 449 11.91 -48.81 -4.15
C ARG A 449 12.39 -47.39 -4.37
N VAL A 450 11.68 -46.64 -5.20
CA VAL A 450 11.96 -45.24 -5.52
C VAL A 450 10.79 -44.39 -5.03
N SER A 451 11.06 -43.42 -4.16
CA SER A 451 10.07 -42.43 -3.72
C SER A 451 10.62 -41.01 -3.83
N ALA A 452 9.74 -40.03 -4.03
CA ALA A 452 10.14 -38.63 -4.03
C ALA A 452 10.60 -38.22 -2.62
N VAL A 453 11.65 -37.41 -2.53
CA VAL A 453 12.04 -36.74 -1.28
C VAL A 453 11.39 -35.37 -1.28
N GLU A 454 10.47 -35.13 -0.35
CA GLU A 454 10.03 -33.77 -0.03
C GLU A 454 11.22 -33.01 0.53
N SER A 455 11.69 -32.01 -0.20
CA SER A 455 12.79 -31.13 0.20
C SER A 455 12.20 -29.83 0.73
N PRO A 456 12.71 -29.26 1.84
CA PRO A 456 12.25 -27.97 2.32
C PRO A 456 12.42 -26.90 1.24
N VAL A 457 11.38 -26.09 1.02
CA VAL A 457 11.44 -24.95 0.11
C VAL A 457 12.33 -23.89 0.74
N THR A 458 13.53 -23.67 0.18
CA THR A 458 14.49 -22.65 0.65
C THR A 458 14.55 -21.41 -0.24
N THR A 459 13.90 -21.45 -1.41
CA THR A 459 13.95 -20.37 -2.40
C THR A 459 12.55 -19.87 -2.76
N ALA A 460 12.44 -18.57 -3.07
CA ALA A 460 11.23 -17.92 -3.54
C ALA A 460 11.54 -17.08 -4.79
N LYS A 461 10.85 -17.38 -5.90
CA LYS A 461 10.98 -16.63 -7.17
C LYS A 461 10.10 -15.38 -7.23
N PHE A 462 9.03 -15.39 -6.44
CA PHE A 462 8.01 -14.35 -6.37
C PHE A 462 7.79 -13.96 -4.90
N ASP A 463 7.08 -12.86 -4.66
CA ASP A 463 6.71 -12.48 -3.29
C ASP A 463 5.81 -13.57 -2.67
N LEU A 464 4.85 -14.06 -3.45
CA LEU A 464 3.98 -15.19 -3.12
C LEU A 464 3.78 -16.09 -4.35
N GLN A 465 3.80 -17.41 -4.15
CA GLN A 465 3.37 -18.40 -5.14
C GLN A 465 2.37 -19.35 -4.49
N VAL A 466 1.12 -19.27 -4.93
CA VAL A 466 0.05 -20.16 -4.51
C VAL A 466 0.04 -21.37 -5.44
N THR A 467 0.21 -22.57 -4.87
CA THR A 467 0.17 -23.83 -5.62
C THR A 467 -0.98 -24.68 -5.09
N LEU A 468 -1.83 -25.22 -5.95
CA LEU A 468 -2.87 -26.18 -5.58
C LEU A 468 -2.75 -27.47 -6.39
N ALA A 469 -3.10 -28.59 -5.77
CA ALA A 469 -3.16 -29.90 -6.40
C ALA A 469 -4.33 -30.73 -5.87
N GLU A 470 -5.02 -31.46 -6.75
CA GLU A 470 -6.05 -32.43 -6.35
C GLU A 470 -5.40 -33.66 -5.69
N VAL A 471 -5.88 -34.06 -4.52
CA VAL A 471 -5.37 -35.23 -3.77
C VAL A 471 -6.13 -36.49 -4.24
N GLY A 472 -6.00 -36.81 -5.53
CA GLY A 472 -6.77 -37.89 -6.16
C GLY A 472 -8.25 -37.55 -6.37
N ALA A 473 -8.93 -38.35 -7.20
CA ALA A 473 -10.30 -38.06 -7.64
C ALA A 473 -11.28 -37.99 -6.45
N GLY A 474 -11.70 -36.78 -6.10
CA GLY A 474 -12.72 -36.53 -5.06
C GLY A 474 -12.22 -36.55 -3.61
N ALA A 475 -10.91 -36.49 -3.35
CA ALA A 475 -10.36 -36.49 -1.98
C ALA A 475 -9.92 -35.10 -1.45
N GLY A 476 -10.34 -34.02 -2.12
CA GLY A 476 -10.01 -32.63 -1.75
C GLY A 476 -8.82 -32.07 -2.54
N MET A 477 -8.33 -30.90 -2.14
CA MET A 477 -7.10 -30.31 -2.68
C MET A 477 -6.09 -30.01 -1.58
N ALA A 478 -4.82 -30.24 -1.86
CA ALA A 478 -3.71 -29.72 -1.08
C ALA A 478 -3.26 -28.39 -1.69
N GLY A 479 -2.97 -27.40 -0.85
CA GLY A 479 -2.49 -26.10 -1.27
C GLY A 479 -1.25 -25.69 -0.49
N SER A 480 -0.36 -24.95 -1.14
CA SER A 480 0.80 -24.34 -0.50
C SER A 480 0.98 -22.90 -0.96
N ILE A 481 1.48 -22.05 -0.07
CA ILE A 481 1.93 -20.70 -0.40
C ILE A 481 3.42 -20.61 -0.09
N THR A 482 4.24 -20.62 -1.15
CA THR A 482 5.66 -20.26 -1.04
C THR A 482 5.77 -18.75 -0.99
N TYR A 483 6.57 -18.21 -0.06
CA TYR A 483 6.68 -16.77 0.17
C TYR A 483 8.12 -16.31 0.37
N ALA A 484 8.39 -15.05 0.01
CA ALA A 484 9.68 -14.41 0.26
C ALA A 484 9.83 -14.02 1.74
N THR A 485 10.81 -14.60 2.42
CA THR A 485 11.08 -14.35 3.86
C THR A 485 11.60 -12.94 4.14
N ASP A 486 12.07 -12.24 3.10
CA ASP A 486 12.45 -10.82 3.18
C ASP A 486 11.24 -9.92 3.48
N LEU A 487 10.02 -10.38 3.17
CA LEU A 487 8.79 -9.60 3.28
C LEU A 487 7.84 -10.14 4.35
N PHE A 488 7.64 -11.46 4.39
CA PHE A 488 6.57 -12.07 5.18
C PHE A 488 7.08 -13.07 6.21
N ASP A 489 6.32 -13.17 7.30
CA ASP A 489 6.39 -14.22 8.30
C ASP A 489 5.34 -15.31 8.01
N ALA A 490 5.63 -16.53 8.46
CA ALA A 490 4.72 -17.67 8.31
C ALA A 490 3.30 -17.37 8.82
N ALA A 491 3.17 -16.67 9.94
CA ALA A 491 1.87 -16.32 10.53
C ALA A 491 1.03 -15.41 9.61
N THR A 492 1.66 -14.45 8.94
CA THR A 492 0.99 -13.54 8.00
C THR A 492 0.50 -14.29 6.77
N VAL A 493 1.34 -15.17 6.22
CA VAL A 493 1.00 -15.99 5.04
C VAL A 493 -0.06 -17.04 5.37
N SER A 494 -0.03 -17.66 6.56
CA SER A 494 -1.12 -18.53 7.03
C SER A 494 -2.46 -17.81 7.03
N LYS A 495 -2.51 -16.55 7.47
CA LYS A 495 -3.74 -15.76 7.39
C LYS A 495 -4.18 -15.46 5.95
N PHE A 496 -3.25 -15.34 5.00
CA PHE A 496 -3.61 -15.23 3.57
C PHE A 496 -4.25 -16.52 3.05
N ALA A 497 -3.70 -17.68 3.42
CA ALA A 497 -4.29 -18.98 3.10
C ALA A 497 -5.70 -19.11 3.70
N ASP A 498 -5.88 -18.77 4.98
CA ASP A 498 -7.19 -18.80 5.65
C ASP A 498 -8.22 -17.90 4.96
N ARG A 499 -7.79 -16.72 4.49
CA ARG A 499 -8.64 -15.79 3.73
C ARG A 499 -9.02 -16.34 2.37
N LEU A 500 -8.09 -16.96 1.64
CA LEU A 500 -8.40 -17.65 0.39
C LEU A 500 -9.42 -18.76 0.60
N VAL A 501 -9.23 -19.60 1.63
CA VAL A 501 -10.20 -20.66 1.97
C VAL A 501 -11.57 -20.07 2.32
N ARG A 502 -11.65 -18.97 3.08
CA ARG A 502 -12.92 -18.28 3.37
C ARG A 502 -13.64 -17.78 2.13
N VAL A 503 -12.91 -17.17 1.19
CA VAL A 503 -13.48 -16.73 -0.08
C VAL A 503 -13.99 -17.92 -0.88
N LEU A 504 -13.18 -18.98 -1.02
CA LEU A 504 -13.59 -20.21 -1.69
C LEU A 504 -14.87 -20.82 -1.07
N THR A 505 -14.95 -20.87 0.26
CA THR A 505 -16.13 -21.35 0.98
C THR A 505 -17.36 -20.49 0.71
N ALA A 506 -17.22 -19.16 0.73
CA ALA A 506 -18.33 -18.24 0.48
C ALA A 506 -18.90 -18.40 -0.93
N VAL A 507 -18.03 -18.47 -1.95
CA VAL A 507 -18.46 -18.54 -3.35
C VAL A 507 -18.96 -19.92 -3.76
N ALA A 508 -18.49 -20.99 -3.09
CA ALA A 508 -19.05 -22.33 -3.26
C ALA A 508 -20.48 -22.44 -2.68
N ALA A 509 -20.79 -21.66 -1.64
CA ALA A 509 -22.12 -21.61 -1.04
C ALA A 509 -23.10 -20.72 -1.81
N ASP A 510 -22.65 -19.54 -2.27
CA ASP A 510 -23.45 -18.60 -3.06
C ASP A 510 -22.55 -17.77 -4.00
N ALA A 511 -22.65 -18.04 -5.30
CA ALA A 511 -21.90 -17.34 -6.33
C ALA A 511 -22.45 -15.93 -6.64
N THR A 512 -23.65 -15.60 -6.17
CA THR A 512 -24.29 -14.29 -6.41
C THR A 512 -23.88 -13.22 -5.40
N VAL A 513 -23.10 -13.61 -4.38
CA VAL A 513 -22.58 -12.69 -3.36
C VAL A 513 -21.71 -11.58 -4.00
N PRO A 514 -21.93 -10.30 -3.65
CA PRO A 514 -21.01 -9.23 -4.03
C PRO A 514 -19.63 -9.48 -3.44
N VAL A 515 -18.59 -9.45 -4.27
CA VAL A 515 -17.23 -9.87 -3.84
C VAL A 515 -16.65 -8.97 -2.74
N GLY A 516 -17.06 -7.70 -2.67
CA GLY A 516 -16.69 -6.77 -1.61
C GLY A 516 -17.35 -7.06 -0.26
N ASP A 517 -18.44 -7.83 -0.22
CA ASP A 517 -19.17 -8.20 0.99
C ASP A 517 -18.73 -9.55 1.57
N ILE A 518 -17.84 -10.27 0.88
CA ILE A 518 -17.27 -11.51 1.39
C ILE A 518 -16.41 -11.20 2.62
N VAL A 519 -16.68 -11.91 3.71
CA VAL A 519 -16.01 -11.73 5.00
C VAL A 519 -14.60 -12.35 4.96
N LEU A 520 -13.58 -11.50 5.07
CA LEU A 520 -12.17 -11.92 5.11
C LEU A 520 -11.66 -12.18 6.52
N LEU A 521 -12.13 -11.41 7.50
CA LEU A 521 -11.67 -11.51 8.87
C LEU A 521 -12.33 -12.69 9.59
N ASP A 522 -11.60 -13.32 10.48
CA ASP A 522 -12.23 -14.19 11.48
C ASP A 522 -12.99 -13.38 12.53
N ARG A 523 -13.83 -14.05 13.32
CA ARG A 523 -14.68 -13.37 14.31
C ARG A 523 -13.86 -12.65 15.39
N ILE A 524 -12.72 -13.22 15.81
CA ILE A 524 -11.84 -12.65 16.83
C ILE A 524 -11.13 -11.43 16.24
N GLU A 525 -10.57 -11.55 15.04
CA GLU A 525 -9.92 -10.45 14.30
C GLU A 525 -10.90 -9.29 14.04
N ALA A 526 -12.12 -9.60 13.61
CA ALA A 526 -13.16 -8.60 13.38
C ALA A 526 -13.54 -7.85 14.67
N ILE A 527 -13.71 -8.55 15.81
CA ILE A 527 -14.00 -7.90 17.10
C ILE A 527 -12.84 -7.00 17.51
N ALA A 528 -11.60 -7.49 17.42
CA ALA A 528 -10.42 -6.74 17.80
C ALA A 528 -10.26 -5.43 17.00
N LEU A 529 -10.56 -5.45 15.69
CA LEU A 529 -10.39 -4.30 14.80
C LEU A 529 -11.59 -3.33 14.77
N THR A 530 -12.74 -3.74 15.32
CA THR A 530 -13.94 -2.89 15.45
C THR A 530 -14.12 -2.28 16.83
N HIS A 531 -13.33 -2.76 17.82
CA HIS A 531 -13.41 -2.34 19.22
C HIS A 531 -12.05 -1.81 19.73
N VAL A 532 -11.32 -1.06 18.90
CA VAL A 532 -10.09 -0.38 19.33
C VAL A 532 -10.46 0.93 20.02
N HIS A 533 -10.33 0.95 21.35
CA HIS A 533 -10.73 2.06 22.20
C HIS A 533 -9.57 2.48 23.12
N GLY A 534 -9.42 3.78 23.34
CA GLY A 534 -8.57 4.29 24.41
C GLY A 534 -9.20 4.03 25.78
N ALA A 535 -8.46 4.40 26.82
CA ALA A 535 -8.91 4.21 28.20
C ALA A 535 -10.20 5.01 28.52
N GLY A 536 -10.87 4.65 29.61
CA GLY A 536 -12.05 5.37 30.08
C GLY A 536 -11.73 6.82 30.44
N VAL A 537 -12.75 7.69 30.36
CA VAL A 537 -12.65 9.09 30.78
C VAL A 537 -13.01 9.21 32.26
N MET A 538 -12.12 9.81 33.03
CA MET A 538 -12.26 10.10 34.46
C MET A 538 -12.46 11.61 34.71
N ALA A 539 -11.79 12.46 33.95
CA ALA A 539 -11.95 13.91 34.05
C ALA A 539 -13.36 14.33 33.64
N SER A 540 -13.95 15.24 34.43
CA SER A 540 -15.24 15.86 34.14
C SER A 540 -15.17 17.35 34.45
N GLY A 541 -15.83 18.16 33.65
CA GLY A 541 -15.90 19.60 33.85
C GLY A 541 -16.35 20.35 32.60
N THR A 542 -16.76 21.59 32.79
CA THR A 542 -16.93 22.55 31.70
C THR A 542 -15.59 23.25 31.44
N LEU A 543 -15.44 23.88 30.28
CA LEU A 543 -14.21 24.60 29.94
C LEU A 543 -13.87 25.64 31.00
N GLY A 544 -14.86 26.38 31.50
CA GLY A 544 -14.66 27.34 32.59
C GLY A 544 -14.08 26.68 33.83
N GLY A 545 -14.63 25.56 34.28
CA GLY A 545 -14.13 24.83 35.45
C GLY A 545 -12.72 24.27 35.25
N ILE A 546 -12.41 23.82 34.03
CA ILE A 546 -11.07 23.31 33.67
C ILE A 546 -10.04 24.43 33.75
N LEU A 547 -10.34 25.59 33.15
CA LEU A 547 -9.45 26.73 33.12
C LEU A 547 -9.24 27.33 34.51
N THR A 548 -10.25 27.29 35.38
CA THR A 548 -10.15 27.88 36.73
C THR A 548 -9.72 26.88 37.81
N ALA A 549 -9.45 25.62 37.49
CA ALA A 549 -9.21 24.56 38.48
C ALA A 549 -8.09 24.94 39.47
N ALA A 550 -6.99 25.51 38.97
CA ALA A 550 -5.85 25.91 39.79
C ALA A 550 -6.09 27.12 40.69
N VAL A 551 -7.15 27.92 40.45
CA VAL A 551 -7.48 29.09 41.29
C VAL A 551 -7.83 28.65 42.70
N ASP A 552 -8.49 27.50 42.84
CA ASP A 552 -8.86 26.94 44.15
C ASP A 552 -7.67 26.29 44.88
N GLU A 553 -6.59 25.98 44.16
CA GLU A 553 -5.38 25.34 44.70
C GLU A 553 -4.36 26.36 45.22
N ASP A 554 -3.93 27.30 44.38
CA ASP A 554 -2.98 28.36 44.76
C ASP A 554 -3.19 29.64 43.93
N ARG A 555 -3.92 30.59 44.51
CA ARG A 555 -4.16 31.92 43.92
C ARG A 555 -2.89 32.76 43.73
N SER A 556 -1.82 32.50 44.48
CA SER A 556 -0.58 33.28 44.46
C SER A 556 0.44 32.78 43.43
N ALA A 557 0.26 31.56 42.91
CA ALA A 557 1.08 31.00 41.87
C ALA A 557 0.97 31.81 40.56
N VAL A 558 2.02 31.75 39.75
CA VAL A 558 2.11 32.45 38.47
C VAL A 558 1.32 31.67 37.42
N ALA A 559 0.25 32.27 36.92
CA ALA A 559 -0.57 31.69 35.86
C ALA A 559 -0.01 31.99 34.47
N VAL A 560 0.41 33.24 34.22
CA VAL A 560 0.83 33.68 32.88
C VAL A 560 2.15 34.45 32.94
N ARG A 561 3.02 34.19 31.95
CA ARG A 561 4.18 35.01 31.60
C ARG A 561 3.98 35.58 30.21
N CYS A 562 4.04 36.90 30.08
CA CYS A 562 3.88 37.61 28.81
C CYS A 562 4.79 38.84 28.82
N ASP A 563 5.67 38.99 27.82
CA ASP A 563 6.58 40.13 27.67
C ASP A 563 7.38 40.48 28.95
N GLY A 564 7.88 39.46 29.67
CA GLY A 564 8.61 39.61 30.92
C GLY A 564 7.74 39.96 32.15
N VAL A 565 6.43 40.15 31.97
CA VAL A 565 5.47 40.42 33.04
C VAL A 565 4.87 39.12 33.56
N SER A 566 4.59 39.11 34.87
CA SER A 566 4.09 37.95 35.60
C SER A 566 2.67 38.24 36.09
N TYR A 567 1.72 37.38 35.76
CA TYR A 567 0.36 37.45 36.27
C TYR A 567 0.06 36.21 37.09
N THR A 568 -0.44 36.41 38.30
CA THR A 568 -0.86 35.35 39.20
C THR A 568 -2.23 34.79 38.82
N TYR A 569 -2.55 33.58 39.32
CA TYR A 569 -3.89 33.01 39.17
C TYR A 569 -4.98 33.93 39.75
N ALA A 570 -4.70 34.64 40.84
CA ALA A 570 -5.61 35.66 41.39
C ALA A 570 -5.89 36.81 40.40
N GLU A 571 -4.84 37.38 39.81
CA GLU A 571 -4.97 38.54 38.90
C GLU A 571 -5.72 38.15 37.62
N LEU A 572 -5.42 36.96 37.08
CA LEU A 572 -6.11 36.44 35.90
C LEU A 572 -7.58 36.11 36.21
N ASP A 573 -7.86 35.47 37.35
CA ASP A 573 -9.22 35.15 37.79
C ASP A 573 -10.06 36.41 37.99
N ASP A 574 -9.51 37.41 38.68
CA ASP A 574 -10.17 38.68 38.98
C ASP A 574 -10.46 39.50 37.71
N ALA A 575 -9.49 39.58 36.79
CA ALA A 575 -9.66 40.27 35.51
C ALA A 575 -10.73 39.59 34.63
N SER A 576 -10.66 38.27 34.51
CA SER A 576 -11.64 37.50 33.73
C SER A 576 -13.03 37.47 34.38
N ASN A 577 -13.13 37.57 35.71
CA ASN A 577 -14.41 37.71 36.42
C ASN A 577 -15.11 39.04 36.11
N ARG A 578 -14.36 40.15 36.05
CA ARG A 578 -14.91 41.46 35.66
C ARG A 578 -15.43 41.44 34.23
N LEU A 579 -14.64 40.91 33.31
CA LEU A 579 -15.06 40.78 31.91
C LEU A 579 -16.25 39.82 31.74
N ALA A 580 -16.26 38.69 32.45
CA ALA A 580 -17.39 37.75 32.42
C ALA A 580 -18.71 38.41 32.86
N ARG A 581 -18.69 39.28 33.89
CA ARG A 581 -19.88 40.04 34.32
C ARG A 581 -20.35 41.01 33.24
N LEU A 582 -19.43 41.76 32.65
CA LEU A 582 -19.77 42.65 31.54
C LEU A 582 -20.42 41.85 30.40
N LEU A 583 -19.85 40.72 30.02
CA LEU A 583 -20.38 39.85 28.96
C LEU A 583 -21.77 39.28 29.33
N LEU A 584 -21.99 38.87 30.58
CA LEU A 584 -23.29 38.40 31.07
C LEU A 584 -24.35 39.51 30.99
N ASP A 585 -24.00 40.75 31.36
CA ASP A 585 -24.88 41.92 31.25
C ASP A 585 -25.21 42.25 29.78
N ARG A 586 -24.28 41.97 28.86
CA ARG A 586 -24.51 42.03 27.40
C ARG A 586 -25.21 40.81 26.83
N GLY A 587 -25.53 39.81 27.66
CA GLY A 587 -26.38 38.69 27.31
C GLY A 587 -25.66 37.38 26.98
N ALA A 588 -24.34 37.29 27.15
CA ALA A 588 -23.60 36.04 27.04
C ALA A 588 -24.16 34.97 27.99
N ARG A 589 -24.27 33.73 27.51
CA ARG A 589 -24.78 32.54 28.22
C ARG A 589 -24.52 31.28 27.38
N ALA A 590 -24.83 30.10 27.92
CA ALA A 590 -24.81 28.85 27.16
C ALA A 590 -25.52 28.97 25.79
N GLU A 591 -24.90 28.42 24.74
CA GLU A 591 -25.32 28.48 23.32
C GLU A 591 -25.26 29.87 22.64
N THR A 592 -24.80 30.92 23.34
CA THR A 592 -24.38 32.16 22.68
C THR A 592 -22.91 32.09 22.27
N ARG A 593 -22.52 32.92 21.30
CA ARG A 593 -21.18 32.94 20.71
C ARG A 593 -20.57 34.33 20.87
N ILE A 594 -19.32 34.40 21.32
CA ILE A 594 -18.58 35.65 21.48
C ILE A 594 -17.34 35.61 20.60
N ALA A 595 -17.20 36.55 19.67
CA ALA A 595 -16.04 36.62 18.80
C ALA A 595 -14.82 37.17 19.56
N LEU A 596 -13.65 36.57 19.38
CA LEU A 596 -12.40 37.01 20.00
C LEU A 596 -11.40 37.37 18.89
N ALA A 597 -11.16 38.67 18.70
CA ALA A 597 -10.21 39.20 17.71
C ALA A 597 -8.97 39.78 18.41
N LEU A 598 -8.14 38.89 18.94
CA LEU A 598 -6.91 39.21 19.67
C LEU A 598 -5.79 38.26 19.20
N PRO A 599 -4.54 38.74 19.06
CA PRO A 599 -3.39 37.87 18.88
C PRO A 599 -3.02 37.17 20.20
N ARG A 600 -2.01 36.28 20.17
CA ARG A 600 -1.40 35.71 21.39
C ARG A 600 -1.00 36.83 22.34
N SER A 601 -1.65 36.91 23.50
CA SER A 601 -1.49 38.01 24.46
C SER A 601 -2.15 37.64 25.79
N TYR A 602 -1.80 38.36 26.86
CA TYR A 602 -2.52 38.24 28.13
C TYR A 602 -4.02 38.56 27.99
N ALA A 603 -4.35 39.57 27.17
CA ALA A 603 -5.74 39.95 26.88
C ALA A 603 -6.55 38.80 26.25
N MET A 604 -5.96 38.01 25.34
CA MET A 604 -6.61 36.83 24.76
C MET A 604 -6.93 35.79 25.85
N VAL A 605 -5.99 35.50 26.76
CA VAL A 605 -6.22 34.54 27.85
C VAL A 605 -7.34 35.01 28.79
N VAL A 606 -7.34 36.30 29.16
CA VAL A 606 -8.42 36.91 29.97
C VAL A 606 -9.77 36.77 29.27
N ALA A 607 -9.83 37.03 27.96
CA ALA A 607 -11.07 36.95 27.18
C ALA A 607 -11.60 35.51 27.09
N VAL A 608 -10.74 34.52 26.85
CA VAL A 608 -11.12 33.10 26.81
C VAL A 608 -11.68 32.66 28.16
N TRP A 609 -10.99 32.97 29.27
CA TRP A 609 -11.47 32.66 30.61
C TRP A 609 -12.83 33.32 30.89
N ALA A 610 -12.98 34.59 30.53
CA ALA A 610 -14.21 35.33 30.74
C ALA A 610 -15.39 34.72 29.98
N VAL A 611 -15.22 34.41 28.70
CA VAL A 611 -16.26 33.77 27.88
C VAL A 611 -16.60 32.38 28.44
N ALA A 612 -15.60 31.56 28.76
CA ALA A 612 -15.81 30.23 29.32
C ALA A 612 -16.58 30.25 30.66
N LYS A 613 -16.33 31.25 31.53
CA LYS A 613 -17.06 31.46 32.79
C LYS A 613 -18.53 31.82 32.58
N THR A 614 -18.88 32.50 31.48
CA THR A 614 -20.29 32.76 31.15
C THR A 614 -21.05 31.52 30.65
N GLY A 615 -20.32 30.48 30.25
CA GLY A 615 -20.85 29.30 29.57
C GLY A 615 -21.08 29.49 28.06
N ALA A 616 -20.82 30.69 27.52
CA ALA A 616 -20.85 30.93 26.08
C ALA A 616 -19.68 30.26 25.36
N ALA A 617 -19.84 30.04 24.06
CA ALA A 617 -18.75 29.55 23.20
C ALA A 617 -17.96 30.74 22.65
N PHE A 618 -16.63 30.68 22.69
CA PHE A 618 -15.82 31.67 21.98
C PHE A 618 -15.64 31.27 20.51
N VAL A 619 -15.49 32.29 19.66
CA VAL A 619 -15.19 32.16 18.23
C VAL A 619 -13.91 32.95 17.97
N PRO A 620 -12.74 32.30 17.90
CA PRO A 620 -11.51 33.02 17.63
C PRO A 620 -11.49 33.49 16.18
N VAL A 621 -11.13 34.75 15.99
CA VAL A 621 -10.98 35.40 14.69
C VAL A 621 -9.60 36.04 14.66
N ASP A 622 -8.76 35.65 13.72
CA ASP A 622 -7.48 36.33 13.55
C ASP A 622 -7.73 37.76 13.04
N PRO A 623 -7.31 38.81 13.77
CA PRO A 623 -7.52 40.19 13.36
C PRO A 623 -6.75 40.57 12.07
N THR A 624 -5.79 39.75 11.65
CA THR A 624 -5.03 39.94 10.39
C THR A 624 -5.72 39.34 9.17
N TYR A 625 -6.81 38.59 9.34
CA TYR A 625 -7.57 38.06 8.22
C TYR A 625 -8.23 39.16 7.38
N PRO A 626 -8.43 38.93 6.06
CA PRO A 626 -9.15 39.86 5.22
C PRO A 626 -10.54 40.23 5.80
N PRO A 627 -10.95 41.51 5.77
CA PRO A 627 -12.20 41.96 6.38
C PRO A 627 -13.46 41.22 5.89
N GLU A 628 -13.48 40.79 4.63
CA GLU A 628 -14.59 40.00 4.06
C GLU A 628 -14.70 38.62 4.71
N ARG A 629 -13.55 37.97 4.96
CA ARG A 629 -13.48 36.68 5.66
C ARG A 629 -13.97 36.81 7.08
N VAL A 630 -13.53 37.85 7.80
CA VAL A 630 -13.99 38.15 9.16
C VAL A 630 -15.50 38.40 9.18
N THR A 631 -16.01 39.22 8.24
CA THR A 631 -17.44 39.52 8.10
C THR A 631 -18.25 38.23 7.92
N TYR A 632 -17.78 37.33 7.05
CA TYR A 632 -18.42 36.04 6.85
C TYR A 632 -18.40 35.19 8.13
N MET A 633 -17.26 35.07 8.83
CA MET A 633 -17.16 34.30 10.07
C MET A 633 -18.11 34.82 11.15
N LEU A 634 -18.24 36.14 11.30
CA LEU A 634 -19.17 36.75 12.27
C LEU A 634 -20.64 36.47 11.92
N ALA A 635 -20.99 36.62 10.65
CA ALA A 635 -22.34 36.38 10.17
C ALA A 635 -22.73 34.89 10.27
N ASP A 636 -21.85 34.00 9.82
CA ASP A 636 -22.06 32.55 9.84
C ASP A 636 -22.09 32.02 11.28
N SER A 637 -21.18 32.49 12.15
CA SER A 637 -21.15 32.07 13.54
C SER A 637 -22.30 32.63 14.37
N GLY A 638 -22.98 33.69 13.92
CA GLY A 638 -24.01 34.39 14.67
C GLY A 638 -23.50 34.94 16.02
N ALA A 639 -22.26 35.46 16.04
CA ALA A 639 -21.65 36.03 17.23
C ALA A 639 -22.50 37.20 17.78
N LEU A 640 -22.72 37.22 19.09
CA LEU A 640 -23.52 38.24 19.77
C LEU A 640 -22.80 39.59 19.79
N LEU A 641 -21.50 39.56 20.08
CA LEU A 641 -20.58 40.69 20.09
C LEU A 641 -19.15 40.14 19.92
N GLY A 642 -18.18 41.05 19.77
CA GLY A 642 -16.76 40.72 19.73
C GLY A 642 -15.95 41.40 20.85
N VAL A 643 -14.83 40.79 21.21
CA VAL A 643 -13.81 41.34 22.13
C VAL A 643 -12.50 41.51 21.36
N THR A 644 -11.85 42.65 21.51
CA THR A 644 -10.62 43.00 20.80
C THR A 644 -9.76 43.98 21.63
N ALA A 645 -8.70 44.53 21.03
CA ALA A 645 -7.93 45.65 21.55
C ALA A 645 -8.07 46.85 20.60
N ALA A 646 -7.86 48.07 21.10
CA ALA A 646 -8.06 49.33 20.39
C ALA A 646 -7.23 49.40 19.11
N GLU A 647 -6.03 48.81 19.12
CA GLU A 647 -5.15 48.68 17.95
C GLU A 647 -5.84 47.98 16.76
N TYR A 648 -6.65 46.94 17.00
CA TYR A 648 -7.28 46.14 15.94
C TYR A 648 -8.70 46.61 15.60
N ALA A 649 -9.35 47.33 16.52
CA ALA A 649 -10.76 47.73 16.38
C ALA A 649 -11.06 48.49 15.06
N GLY A 650 -10.11 49.30 14.57
CA GLY A 650 -10.28 50.06 13.32
C GLY A 650 -10.25 49.23 12.03
N GLY A 651 -9.63 48.05 12.06
CA GLY A 651 -9.54 47.13 10.91
C GLY A 651 -10.64 46.07 10.86
N LEU A 652 -11.40 45.92 11.95
CA LEU A 652 -12.46 44.92 12.06
C LEU A 652 -13.78 45.42 11.46
N PRO A 653 -14.58 44.54 10.82
CA PRO A 653 -15.85 44.94 10.23
C PRO A 653 -16.89 45.25 11.31
N GLY A 654 -17.74 46.27 11.06
CA GLY A 654 -18.84 46.69 11.94
C GLY A 654 -20.06 45.76 11.93
N ALA A 655 -19.87 44.46 11.66
CA ALA A 655 -20.95 43.47 11.63
C ALA A 655 -21.50 43.11 13.03
N VAL A 656 -20.68 43.31 14.07
CA VAL A 656 -21.03 43.16 15.49
C VAL A 656 -20.45 44.32 16.30
N GLU A 657 -20.94 44.52 17.53
CA GLU A 657 -20.30 45.43 18.48
C GLU A 657 -18.94 44.86 18.94
N TRP A 658 -17.88 45.67 18.89
CA TRP A 658 -16.55 45.28 19.37
C TRP A 658 -16.21 45.98 20.68
N LEU A 659 -15.91 45.21 21.71
CA LEU A 659 -15.40 45.68 22.99
C LEU A 659 -13.87 45.67 22.97
N ALA A 660 -13.26 46.85 22.78
CA ALA A 660 -11.83 47.03 22.93
C ALA A 660 -11.46 47.09 24.42
N LEU A 661 -10.70 46.12 24.92
CA LEU A 661 -10.46 45.95 26.37
C LEU A 661 -9.64 47.08 27.00
N ASP A 662 -8.81 47.75 26.20
CA ASP A 662 -7.93 48.89 26.53
C ASP A 662 -8.56 50.24 26.14
N ALA A 663 -9.82 50.26 25.71
CA ALA A 663 -10.54 51.51 25.52
C ALA A 663 -10.89 52.15 26.88
N PRO A 664 -10.68 53.46 27.09
CA PRO A 664 -10.83 54.09 28.41
C PRO A 664 -12.21 53.91 29.07
N ASP A 665 -13.28 53.87 28.27
CA ASP A 665 -14.65 53.65 28.74
C ASP A 665 -14.91 52.19 29.14
N VAL A 666 -14.31 51.23 28.42
CA VAL A 666 -14.38 49.80 28.74
C VAL A 666 -13.54 49.48 29.98
N GLU A 667 -12.32 50.00 30.08
CA GLU A 667 -11.47 49.85 31.27
C GLU A 667 -12.18 50.38 32.52
N ALA A 668 -12.74 51.60 32.45
CA ALA A 668 -13.48 52.19 33.57
C ALA A 668 -14.70 51.34 33.96
N ALA A 669 -15.39 50.73 32.99
CA ALA A 669 -16.51 49.83 33.26
C ALA A 669 -16.05 48.52 33.94
N LEU A 670 -14.94 47.93 33.50
CA LEU A 670 -14.36 46.73 34.11
C LEU A 670 -13.87 46.99 35.53
N ASP A 671 -13.25 48.14 35.79
CA ASP A 671 -12.77 48.56 37.11
C ASP A 671 -13.90 48.77 38.13
N ALA A 672 -15.07 49.18 37.65
CA ALA A 672 -16.26 49.34 38.49
C ALA A 672 -16.95 48.01 38.86
N LEU A 673 -16.70 46.92 38.13
CA LEU A 673 -17.31 45.62 38.38
C LEU A 673 -16.59 44.85 39.51
N PRO A 674 -17.29 44.03 40.30
CA PRO A 674 -16.64 43.23 41.33
C PRO A 674 -15.73 42.16 40.71
N ALA A 675 -14.67 41.78 41.43
CA ALA A 675 -13.67 40.80 40.99
C ALA A 675 -13.94 39.34 41.45
N GLY A 676 -14.88 39.13 42.39
CA GLY A 676 -15.14 37.80 42.96
C GLY A 676 -15.75 36.79 41.99
N PRO A 677 -16.00 35.53 42.43
CA PRO A 677 -16.51 34.46 41.57
C PRO A 677 -17.79 34.82 40.81
N VAL A 678 -17.89 34.36 39.56
CA VAL A 678 -19.02 34.62 38.65
C VAL A 678 -19.80 33.34 38.42
N MET A 679 -21.13 33.43 38.51
CA MET A 679 -22.04 32.36 38.12
C MET A 679 -23.03 32.90 37.10
N GLY A 680 -23.09 32.26 35.92
CA GLY A 680 -24.07 32.59 34.90
C GLY A 680 -25.50 32.22 35.33
N PRO A 681 -26.52 32.85 34.72
CA PRO A 681 -27.93 32.60 35.07
C PRO A 681 -28.46 31.24 34.59
N THR A 682 -27.74 30.54 33.71
CA THR A 682 -28.16 29.26 33.11
C THR A 682 -27.14 28.17 33.42
N PRO A 683 -27.56 26.97 33.86
CA PRO A 683 -26.64 25.84 34.05
C PRO A 683 -25.99 25.43 32.73
N VAL A 684 -24.66 25.33 32.72
CA VAL A 684 -23.88 24.82 31.58
C VAL A 684 -23.86 23.30 31.62
N ARG A 685 -24.18 22.66 30.48
CA ARG A 685 -24.21 21.21 30.31
C ARG A 685 -23.07 20.74 29.41
N HIS A 686 -22.73 19.46 29.48
CA HIS A 686 -21.65 18.87 28.66
C HIS A 686 -21.92 18.91 27.16
N ASP A 687 -23.18 18.85 26.76
CA ASP A 687 -23.62 18.95 25.36
C ASP A 687 -23.62 20.39 24.83
N ASN A 688 -23.44 21.40 25.70
CA ASN A 688 -23.33 22.78 25.26
C ASN A 688 -22.01 23.06 24.52
N ALA A 689 -22.07 24.00 23.58
CA ALA A 689 -20.90 24.43 22.82
C ALA A 689 -19.87 25.10 23.74
N ALA A 690 -18.62 24.62 23.69
CA ALA A 690 -17.48 25.19 24.40
C ALA A 690 -16.76 26.24 23.55
N TYR A 691 -16.61 25.96 22.25
CA TYR A 691 -16.00 26.86 21.28
C TYR A 691 -16.42 26.51 19.85
N LEU A 692 -16.21 27.47 18.95
CA LEU A 692 -16.44 27.31 17.52
C LEU A 692 -15.19 27.73 16.74
N ILE A 693 -14.48 26.77 16.14
CA ILE A 693 -13.27 27.04 15.35
C ILE A 693 -13.55 26.83 13.87
N TYR A 694 -13.15 27.80 13.05
CA TYR A 694 -13.35 27.74 11.60
C TYR A 694 -12.23 27.00 10.89
N THR A 695 -12.60 26.07 10.02
CA THR A 695 -11.69 25.37 9.11
C THR A 695 -12.00 25.72 7.65
N SER A 696 -11.05 25.49 6.74
CA SER A 696 -11.27 25.61 5.29
C SER A 696 -12.37 24.63 4.83
N GLY A 697 -13.15 25.01 3.82
CA GLY A 697 -14.29 24.21 3.36
C GLY A 697 -14.16 23.81 1.90
N SER A 698 -14.49 22.55 1.58
CA SER A 698 -14.47 22.01 0.21
C SER A 698 -15.35 22.76 -0.79
N THR A 699 -16.31 23.56 -0.30
CA THR A 699 -17.18 24.45 -1.08
C THR A 699 -16.59 25.86 -1.30
N GLY A 700 -15.33 26.08 -0.94
CA GLY A 700 -14.64 27.36 -1.07
C GLY A 700 -15.00 28.40 0.01
N ARG A 701 -15.70 28.01 1.08
CA ARG A 701 -16.03 28.92 2.20
C ARG A 701 -15.71 28.27 3.54
N PRO A 702 -15.18 29.01 4.53
CA PRO A 702 -14.89 28.48 5.85
C PRO A 702 -16.13 27.90 6.53
N LYS A 703 -15.94 26.88 7.38
CA LYS A 703 -17.01 26.23 8.15
C LYS A 703 -16.63 26.17 9.63
N GLY A 704 -17.57 26.57 10.50
CA GLY A 704 -17.38 26.52 11.96
C GLY A 704 -17.61 25.11 12.50
N VAL A 705 -16.63 24.54 13.19
CA VAL A 705 -16.74 23.26 13.91
C VAL A 705 -17.20 23.52 15.33
N THR A 706 -18.38 23.01 15.71
CA THR A 706 -18.96 23.19 17.05
C THR A 706 -18.48 22.10 17.99
N VAL A 707 -17.48 22.42 18.82
CA VAL A 707 -16.99 21.52 19.87
C VAL A 707 -17.77 21.76 21.17
N THR A 708 -18.14 20.67 21.84
CA THR A 708 -18.91 20.70 23.09
C THR A 708 -18.01 20.39 24.28
N HIS A 709 -18.46 20.73 25.48
CA HIS A 709 -17.71 20.42 26.71
C HIS A 709 -17.47 18.91 26.93
N ALA A 710 -18.32 18.04 26.39
CA ALA A 710 -18.20 16.58 26.50
C ALA A 710 -16.84 16.03 26.04
N GLY A 711 -16.25 16.63 24.99
CA GLY A 711 -14.98 16.16 24.42
C GLY A 711 -13.74 16.54 25.22
N LEU A 712 -13.87 17.42 26.23
CA LEU A 712 -12.71 17.97 26.95
C LEU A 712 -12.19 17.04 28.04
N GLY A 713 -13.01 16.15 28.59
CA GLY A 713 -12.58 15.23 29.66
C GLY A 713 -11.50 14.27 29.19
N GLY A 714 -11.74 13.55 28.08
CA GLY A 714 -10.76 12.63 27.51
C GLY A 714 -9.47 13.33 27.09
N LEU A 715 -9.57 14.54 26.56
CA LEU A 715 -8.42 15.39 26.24
C LEU A 715 -7.55 15.67 27.48
N LEU A 716 -8.18 15.99 28.62
CA LEU A 716 -7.47 16.30 29.86
C LEU A 716 -6.79 15.08 30.48
N ASP A 717 -7.48 13.95 30.57
CA ASP A 717 -6.88 12.72 31.10
C ASP A 717 -5.65 12.34 30.26
N THR A 718 -5.78 12.45 28.94
CA THR A 718 -4.68 12.21 28.01
C THR A 718 -3.53 13.19 28.22
N ALA A 719 -3.80 14.50 28.30
CA ALA A 719 -2.77 15.51 28.52
C ALA A 719 -2.05 15.31 29.86
N ALA A 720 -2.79 14.96 30.92
CA ALA A 720 -2.24 14.68 32.23
C ALA A 720 -1.33 13.45 32.24
N GLU A 721 -1.72 12.36 31.55
CA GLU A 721 -0.91 11.15 31.43
C GLU A 721 0.36 11.38 30.59
N LEU A 722 0.23 12.03 29.44
CA LEU A 722 1.34 12.18 28.49
C LEU A 722 2.35 13.22 28.91
N TYR A 723 1.87 14.36 29.41
CA TYR A 723 2.72 15.53 29.64
C TYR A 723 3.18 15.66 31.09
N ASP A 724 2.90 14.70 31.98
CA ASP A 724 3.26 14.75 33.41
C ASP A 724 2.94 16.12 34.06
N LEU A 725 1.71 16.60 33.81
CA LEU A 725 1.31 17.97 34.15
C LEU A 725 1.34 18.21 35.66
N HIS A 726 2.11 19.21 36.09
CA HIS A 726 2.28 19.59 37.49
C HIS A 726 2.38 21.11 37.69
N PRO A 727 2.14 21.65 38.90
CA PRO A 727 2.14 23.11 39.13
C PRO A 727 3.47 23.82 38.82
N GLY A 728 4.61 23.12 38.92
CA GLY A 728 5.91 23.66 38.53
C GLY A 728 6.19 23.72 37.01
N ALA A 729 5.27 23.24 36.16
CA ALA A 729 5.50 23.17 34.73
C ALA A 729 5.36 24.55 34.07
N ARG A 730 6.06 24.75 32.96
CA ARG A 730 6.07 26.00 32.19
C ARG A 730 5.72 25.66 30.76
N PHE A 731 4.45 25.87 30.41
CA PHE A 731 3.85 25.42 29.17
C PHE A 731 3.87 26.55 28.14
N LEU A 732 4.42 26.28 26.96
CA LEU A 732 4.47 27.27 25.87
C LEU A 732 3.09 27.48 25.24
N HIS A 733 2.68 28.73 25.09
CA HIS A 733 1.54 29.12 24.24
C HIS A 733 2.09 29.71 22.94
N ILE A 734 2.19 28.87 21.92
CA ILE A 734 2.69 29.25 20.58
C ILE A 734 1.63 29.05 19.50
N CYS A 735 0.67 28.15 19.70
CA CYS A 735 -0.37 27.92 18.73
C CYS A 735 -1.23 29.18 18.52
N SER A 736 -1.60 29.45 17.27
CA SER A 736 -2.53 30.54 16.96
C SER A 736 -3.84 30.33 17.73
N PRO A 737 -4.42 31.36 18.36
CA PRO A 737 -5.72 31.23 19.04
C PRO A 737 -6.86 30.81 18.11
N SER A 738 -6.70 30.98 16.80
CA SER A 738 -7.65 30.52 15.78
C SER A 738 -7.48 29.04 15.42
N PHE A 739 -6.56 28.32 16.06
CA PHE A 739 -6.28 26.92 15.83
C PHE A 739 -6.51 26.10 17.10
N ASP A 740 -7.13 24.92 16.97
CA ASP A 740 -7.65 24.17 18.10
C ASP A 740 -6.61 23.65 19.11
N PRO A 741 -5.34 23.35 18.74
CA PRO A 741 -4.28 23.07 19.72
C PRO A 741 -4.04 24.18 20.76
N SER A 742 -4.39 25.44 20.49
CA SER A 742 -4.26 26.49 21.52
C SER A 742 -5.16 26.22 22.73
N VAL A 743 -6.31 25.56 22.50
CA VAL A 743 -7.21 25.14 23.58
C VAL A 743 -6.57 24.06 24.44
N LEU A 744 -5.80 23.15 23.83
CA LEU A 744 -5.03 22.16 24.58
C LEU A 744 -3.89 22.82 25.37
N GLU A 745 -3.19 23.82 24.83
CA GLU A 745 -2.19 24.59 25.59
C GLU A 745 -2.81 25.23 26.85
N TRP A 746 -3.99 25.86 26.71
CA TRP A 746 -4.71 26.45 27.86
C TRP A 746 -5.17 25.39 28.86
N CYS A 747 -5.82 24.33 28.39
CA CYS A 747 -6.31 23.24 29.25
C CYS A 747 -5.16 22.54 29.99
N ALA A 748 -4.05 22.25 29.30
CA ALA A 748 -2.89 21.59 29.89
C ALA A 748 -2.22 22.49 30.93
N ALA A 749 -2.07 23.79 30.67
CA ALA A 749 -1.46 24.69 31.63
C ALA A 749 -2.33 24.86 32.89
N PHE A 750 -3.61 25.19 32.71
CA PHE A 750 -4.43 25.68 33.81
C PHE A 750 -5.10 24.57 34.64
N SER A 751 -5.29 23.37 34.09
CA SER A 751 -5.92 22.25 34.81
C SER A 751 -5.10 21.73 35.99
N ARG A 752 -3.79 22.03 36.04
CA ARG A 752 -2.84 21.54 37.06
C ARG A 752 -1.93 22.63 37.63
N GLY A 753 -2.31 23.91 37.47
CA GLY A 753 -1.60 25.03 38.10
C GLY A 753 -0.26 25.40 37.47
N ALA A 754 0.02 24.99 36.24
CA ALA A 754 1.26 25.33 35.54
C ALA A 754 1.27 26.81 35.12
N THR A 755 2.45 27.33 34.77
CA THR A 755 2.58 28.67 34.16
C THR A 755 2.47 28.57 32.64
N LEU A 756 1.55 29.32 32.04
CA LEU A 756 1.47 29.53 30.59
C LEU A 756 2.45 30.63 30.15
N VAL A 757 3.40 30.32 29.29
CA VAL A 757 4.39 31.25 28.72
C VAL A 757 3.94 31.66 27.33
N ILE A 758 3.52 32.91 27.16
CA ILE A 758 2.98 33.42 25.90
C ILE A 758 4.12 33.83 24.97
N VAL A 759 4.16 33.23 23.78
CA VAL A 759 5.05 33.63 22.70
C VAL A 759 4.49 34.89 22.03
N PRO A 760 5.26 35.99 21.93
CA PRO A 760 4.82 37.19 21.24
C PRO A 760 4.34 36.89 19.81
N PRO A 761 3.33 37.60 19.27
CA PRO A 761 2.72 37.26 17.99
C PRO A 761 3.68 37.36 16.80
N HIS A 762 4.68 38.23 16.88
CA HIS A 762 5.71 38.39 15.84
C HIS A 762 6.75 37.25 15.82
N VAL A 763 6.88 36.50 16.92
CA VAL A 763 7.81 35.36 17.00
C VAL A 763 7.14 34.14 16.37
N ILE A 764 7.68 33.69 15.24
CA ILE A 764 7.14 32.55 14.47
C ILE A 764 7.97 31.28 14.70
N GLY A 765 9.27 31.41 14.99
CA GLY A 765 10.24 30.32 15.13
C GLY A 765 11.67 30.85 15.21
N GLY A 766 12.66 30.00 14.95
CA GLY A 766 14.06 30.41 14.81
C GLY A 766 14.74 30.79 16.13
N VAL A 767 15.78 31.62 16.02
CA VAL A 767 16.62 32.06 17.14
C VAL A 767 15.80 32.74 18.24
N GLU A 768 14.87 33.62 17.87
CA GLU A 768 14.01 34.33 18.84
C GLU A 768 13.20 33.36 19.70
N LEU A 769 12.66 32.30 19.09
CA LEU A 769 11.94 31.26 19.82
C LEU A 769 12.91 30.45 20.69
N THR A 770 14.09 30.09 20.19
CA THR A 770 15.12 29.39 20.98
C THR A 770 15.51 30.20 22.23
N GLU A 771 15.74 31.50 22.08
CA GLU A 771 16.07 32.39 23.20
C GLU A 771 14.92 32.50 24.21
N LEU A 772 13.68 32.61 23.73
CA LEU A 772 12.50 32.63 24.60
C LEU A 772 12.38 31.33 25.40
N LEU A 773 12.53 30.17 24.75
CA LEU A 773 12.49 28.86 25.42
C LEU A 773 13.53 28.78 26.56
N ALA A 774 14.74 29.29 26.31
CA ALA A 774 15.83 29.32 27.29
C ALA A 774 15.55 30.30 28.44
N ASN A 775 15.23 31.56 28.12
CA ASN A 775 15.05 32.65 29.09
C ASN A 775 13.85 32.38 30.00
N GLU A 776 12.75 31.91 29.41
CA GLU A 776 11.55 31.54 30.15
C GLU A 776 11.59 30.09 30.65
N ARG A 777 12.70 29.35 30.50
CA ARG A 777 12.88 27.99 31.03
C ARG A 777 11.66 27.08 30.74
N VAL A 778 11.21 27.09 29.50
CA VAL A 778 10.00 26.38 29.08
C VAL A 778 10.22 24.87 29.20
N SER A 779 9.30 24.16 29.84
CA SER A 779 9.41 22.72 30.06
C SER A 779 8.51 21.87 29.15
N HIS A 780 7.39 22.43 28.68
CA HIS A 780 6.42 21.71 27.87
C HIS A 780 6.01 22.54 26.65
N THR A 781 5.86 21.89 25.50
CA THR A 781 5.36 22.55 24.28
C THR A 781 4.51 21.61 23.43
N ILE A 782 3.50 22.21 22.78
CA ILE A 782 2.81 21.63 21.64
C ILE A 782 3.11 22.52 20.44
N ILE A 783 3.68 21.95 19.38
CA ILE A 783 4.26 22.75 18.31
C ILE A 783 4.23 22.00 16.98
N THR A 784 4.10 22.70 15.87
CA THR A 784 4.13 22.02 14.56
C THR A 784 5.56 21.57 14.22
N PRO A 785 5.74 20.44 13.49
CA PRO A 785 7.07 20.01 13.03
C PRO A 785 7.83 21.11 12.28
N ALA A 786 7.13 21.91 11.47
CA ALA A 786 7.70 23.01 10.71
C ALA A 786 8.33 24.07 11.62
N VAL A 787 7.63 24.53 12.65
CA VAL A 787 8.19 25.52 13.58
C VAL A 787 9.32 24.90 14.41
N LEU A 788 9.13 23.69 14.93
CA LEU A 788 10.14 23.00 15.73
C LEU A 788 11.47 22.80 14.98
N SER A 789 11.40 22.59 13.66
CA SER A 789 12.58 22.41 12.82
C SER A 789 13.53 23.62 12.80
N THR A 790 13.00 24.81 13.09
CA THR A 790 13.74 26.09 13.12
C THR A 790 14.44 26.37 14.45
N VAL A 791 14.16 25.57 15.48
CA VAL A 791 14.68 25.77 16.85
C VAL A 791 15.86 24.84 17.08
N ASP A 792 16.93 25.35 17.72
CA ASP A 792 18.07 24.54 18.15
C ASP A 792 17.75 23.83 19.49
N PRO A 793 17.75 22.47 19.54
CA PRO A 793 17.57 21.72 20.78
C PRO A 793 18.60 22.04 21.88
N ALA A 794 19.79 22.51 21.51
CA ALA A 794 20.84 22.88 22.47
C ALA A 794 20.49 24.14 23.28
N GLY A 795 19.67 25.03 22.73
CA GLY A 795 19.17 26.21 23.43
C GLY A 795 17.95 25.94 24.31
N ALA A 796 17.29 24.79 24.16
CA ALA A 796 16.06 24.45 24.88
C ALA A 796 16.28 23.37 25.96
N THR A 797 17.27 23.55 26.84
CA THR A 797 17.69 22.52 27.81
C THR A 797 16.66 22.17 28.87
N ASP A 798 15.80 23.10 29.26
CA ASP A 798 14.72 22.87 30.24
C ASP A 798 13.49 22.19 29.63
N LEU A 799 13.42 22.07 28.29
CA LEU A 799 12.31 21.45 27.58
C LEU A 799 12.33 19.93 27.79
N GLN A 800 11.35 19.41 28.50
CA GLN A 800 11.24 17.99 28.88
C GLN A 800 10.26 17.23 27.98
N VAL A 801 9.16 17.90 27.59
CA VAL A 801 8.10 17.31 26.78
C VAL A 801 7.90 18.13 25.51
N VAL A 802 8.02 17.45 24.37
CA VAL A 802 7.78 18.01 23.04
C VAL A 802 6.68 17.21 22.39
N SER A 803 5.53 17.83 22.17
CA SER A 803 4.44 17.23 21.42
C SER A 803 4.34 17.91 20.06
N VAL A 804 4.50 17.14 18.98
CA VAL A 804 4.25 17.64 17.63
C VAL A 804 2.89 17.20 17.10
N GLY A 805 2.29 18.00 16.23
CA GLY A 805 1.01 17.70 15.62
C GLY A 805 0.66 18.67 14.50
N GLY A 806 -0.46 18.41 13.81
CA GLY A 806 -0.94 19.23 12.70
C GLY A 806 -0.24 18.97 11.35
N ASP A 807 0.94 18.35 11.33
CA ASP A 807 1.68 17.93 10.13
C ASP A 807 2.51 16.66 10.39
N ALA A 808 3.09 16.06 9.35
CA ALA A 808 3.92 14.87 9.49
C ALA A 808 5.26 15.19 10.17
N SER A 809 5.64 14.38 11.18
CA SER A 809 6.99 14.41 11.76
C SER A 809 7.98 13.66 10.87
N THR A 810 9.26 14.03 10.90
CA THR A 810 10.33 13.38 10.12
C THR A 810 11.32 12.61 10.99
N PRO A 811 12.02 11.59 10.46
CA PRO A 811 13.03 10.86 11.22
C PRO A 811 14.19 11.74 11.71
N ASP A 812 14.54 12.78 10.95
CA ASP A 812 15.52 13.79 11.35
C ASP A 812 15.06 14.55 12.61
N LEU A 813 13.82 15.04 12.61
CA LEU A 813 13.28 15.80 13.72
C LEU A 813 13.20 14.95 15.01
N VAL A 814 12.78 13.69 14.88
CA VAL A 814 12.76 12.73 15.99
C VAL A 814 14.19 12.48 16.51
N SER A 815 15.16 12.28 15.62
CA SER A 815 16.56 12.05 16.01
C SER A 815 17.17 13.25 16.73
N ARG A 816 16.77 14.48 16.38
CA ARG A 816 17.23 15.71 17.03
C ARG A 816 16.57 15.97 18.39
N TRP A 817 15.26 15.73 18.51
CA TRP A 817 14.48 16.19 19.67
C TRP A 817 14.11 15.12 20.68
N ALA A 818 14.01 13.84 20.28
CA ALA A 818 13.66 12.77 21.21
C ALA A 818 14.75 12.42 22.24
N PRO A 819 16.08 12.51 21.94
CA PRO A 819 17.10 12.21 22.94
C PRO A 819 17.01 13.11 24.18
N GLY A 820 16.94 12.49 25.36
CA GLY A 820 16.90 13.18 26.65
C GLY A 820 15.56 13.83 27.00
N ARG A 821 14.51 13.60 26.20
CA ARG A 821 13.18 14.23 26.33
C ARG A 821 12.09 13.23 25.99
N THR A 822 10.85 13.58 26.29
CA THR A 822 9.69 12.84 25.79
C THR A 822 9.17 13.52 24.53
N TYR A 823 9.13 12.77 23.42
CA TYR A 823 8.70 13.27 22.11
C TYR A 823 7.43 12.55 21.65
N PHE A 824 6.34 13.27 21.52
CA PHE A 824 5.04 12.74 21.11
C PHE A 824 4.63 13.24 19.73
N ASN A 825 3.89 12.41 19.02
CA ASN A 825 3.14 12.79 17.82
C ASN A 825 1.65 12.70 18.11
N GLY A 826 0.99 13.86 18.21
CA GLY A 826 -0.45 13.98 18.40
C GLY A 826 -1.17 14.12 17.07
N TYR A 827 -2.21 13.31 16.87
CA TYR A 827 -3.05 13.35 15.68
C TYR A 827 -4.51 13.56 16.07
N GLY A 828 -5.17 14.50 15.41
CA GLY A 828 -6.61 14.68 15.49
C GLY A 828 -7.07 15.76 14.50
N PRO A 829 -8.21 15.56 13.82
CA PRO A 829 -8.90 16.65 13.15
C PRO A 829 -9.70 17.50 14.16
N THR A 830 -9.97 18.76 13.81
CA THR A 830 -10.77 19.68 14.64
C THR A 830 -12.16 19.12 14.98
N GLU A 831 -12.74 18.32 14.09
CA GLU A 831 -14.04 17.66 14.28
C GLU A 831 -14.08 16.60 15.40
N THR A 832 -12.93 16.23 15.96
CA THR A 832 -12.80 15.22 17.01
C THR A 832 -12.07 15.76 18.25
N THR A 833 -12.14 17.08 18.45
CA THR A 833 -11.60 17.78 19.63
C THR A 833 -10.08 17.65 19.76
N ILE A 834 -9.35 18.32 18.85
CA ILE A 834 -7.89 18.57 18.91
C ILE A 834 -7.02 17.34 18.66
N ILE A 835 -7.03 16.36 19.57
CA ILE A 835 -6.28 15.11 19.43
C ILE A 835 -7.23 13.92 19.61
N SER A 836 -6.96 12.85 18.88
CA SER A 836 -7.77 11.63 18.86
C SER A 836 -6.91 10.37 18.95
N SER A 837 -5.64 10.45 18.57
CA SER A 837 -4.63 9.44 18.83
C SER A 837 -3.27 10.09 19.11
N PHE A 838 -2.39 9.33 19.77
CA PHE A 838 -1.02 9.78 20.04
C PHE A 838 -0.02 8.62 19.94
N ALA A 839 1.21 8.94 19.54
CA ALA A 839 2.35 8.02 19.59
C ALA A 839 3.52 8.66 20.35
N ARG A 840 4.29 7.85 21.09
CA ARG A 840 5.63 8.24 21.56
C ARG A 840 6.64 7.84 20.49
N LEU A 841 7.35 8.81 19.92
CA LEU A 841 8.32 8.54 18.86
C LEU A 841 9.73 8.37 19.43
N GLU A 842 10.48 7.45 18.83
CA GLU A 842 11.86 7.18 19.18
C GLU A 842 12.73 7.09 17.90
N PRO A 843 14.00 7.52 17.96
CA PRO A 843 14.90 7.45 16.82
C PRO A 843 15.03 6.01 16.30
N GLY A 844 14.96 5.84 14.97
CA GLY A 844 15.09 4.53 14.31
C GLY A 844 13.84 3.65 14.34
N LYS A 845 12.74 4.08 14.97
CA LYS A 845 11.43 3.40 14.88
C LYS A 845 10.55 4.04 13.81
N PRO A 846 9.57 3.30 13.26
CA PRO A 846 8.55 3.87 12.37
C PRO A 846 7.81 5.04 13.01
N ILE A 847 7.46 6.05 12.21
CA ILE A 847 6.65 7.19 12.66
C ILE A 847 5.18 6.82 12.52
N THR A 848 4.48 6.73 13.65
CA THR A 848 3.06 6.38 13.71
C THR A 848 2.25 7.59 14.23
N ILE A 849 0.93 7.55 14.04
CA ILE A 849 -0.03 8.43 14.74
C ILE A 849 -0.62 7.73 15.97
N GLY A 850 -0.16 6.51 16.26
CA GLY A 850 -0.32 5.80 17.51
C GLY A 850 -1.71 5.24 17.75
N ALA A 851 -2.16 5.24 19.01
CA ALA A 851 -3.41 4.60 19.44
C ALA A 851 -4.43 5.65 19.92
N PRO A 852 -5.74 5.32 19.93
CA PRO A 852 -6.78 6.25 20.36
C PRO A 852 -6.59 6.77 21.79
N ILE A 853 -6.90 8.05 22.01
CA ILE A 853 -6.85 8.70 23.33
C ILE A 853 -8.03 8.28 24.22
N HIS A 854 -8.04 8.74 25.48
CA HIS A 854 -9.13 8.47 26.42
C HIS A 854 -10.51 8.81 25.85
N GLY A 855 -11.46 7.89 25.98
CA GLY A 855 -12.84 8.03 25.49
C GLY A 855 -12.99 7.99 23.97
N MET A 856 -11.89 7.75 23.24
CA MET A 856 -11.87 7.72 21.79
C MET A 856 -11.73 6.31 21.25
N SER A 857 -12.32 6.07 20.09
CA SER A 857 -12.24 4.82 19.34
C SER A 857 -11.79 5.11 17.91
N ALA A 858 -11.02 4.20 17.33
CA ALA A 858 -10.63 4.25 15.93
C ALA A 858 -11.07 2.99 15.20
N LEU A 859 -11.56 3.18 13.99
CA LEU A 859 -11.85 2.11 13.04
C LEU A 859 -11.16 2.43 11.72
N VAL A 860 -10.61 1.40 11.07
CA VAL A 860 -10.01 1.52 9.75
C VAL A 860 -10.86 0.68 8.81
N LEU A 861 -11.58 1.34 7.91
CA LEU A 861 -12.64 0.71 7.12
C LEU A 861 -12.37 0.85 5.62
N ASP A 862 -12.82 -0.13 4.84
CA ASP A 862 -12.85 -0.03 3.38
C ASP A 862 -14.01 0.86 2.89
N ALA A 863 -14.09 1.07 1.58
CA ALA A 863 -15.14 1.89 0.96
C ALA A 863 -16.58 1.36 1.18
N ARG A 864 -16.73 0.13 1.67
CA ARG A 864 -18.00 -0.52 2.00
C ARG A 864 -18.26 -0.59 3.51
N LEU A 865 -17.47 0.12 4.32
CA LEU A 865 -17.53 0.15 5.78
C LEU A 865 -17.18 -1.18 6.48
N HIS A 866 -16.47 -2.10 5.81
CA HIS A 866 -15.94 -3.28 6.47
C HIS A 866 -14.57 -2.98 7.10
N PRO A 867 -14.26 -3.53 8.28
CA PRO A 867 -12.93 -3.43 8.86
C PRO A 867 -11.89 -4.09 7.96
N VAL A 868 -10.78 -3.40 7.71
CA VAL A 868 -9.65 -3.94 6.93
C VAL A 868 -8.67 -4.71 7.82
N PRO A 869 -7.99 -5.75 7.32
CA PRO A 869 -6.97 -6.47 8.08
C PRO A 869 -5.80 -5.58 8.51
N ILE A 870 -5.02 -6.02 9.50
CA ILE A 870 -3.75 -5.38 9.88
C ILE A 870 -2.84 -5.29 8.64
N GLY A 871 -2.18 -4.13 8.48
CA GLY A 871 -1.30 -3.80 7.37
C GLY A 871 -2.01 -3.30 6.10
N VAL A 872 -3.33 -3.46 5.99
CA VAL A 872 -4.11 -3.03 4.83
C VAL A 872 -4.53 -1.56 4.99
N PRO A 873 -4.30 -0.71 3.98
CA PRO A 873 -4.80 0.67 4.00
C PRO A 873 -6.33 0.73 3.96
N GLY A 874 -6.91 1.57 4.80
CA GLY A 874 -8.33 1.91 4.79
C GLY A 874 -8.57 3.33 5.29
N GLU A 875 -9.80 3.82 5.17
CA GLU A 875 -10.16 5.15 5.66
C GLU A 875 -10.35 5.12 7.17
N LEU A 876 -9.81 6.14 7.86
CA LEU A 876 -9.92 6.30 9.30
C LEU A 876 -11.28 6.89 9.70
N TYR A 877 -11.94 6.18 10.61
CA TYR A 877 -13.14 6.62 11.30
C TYR A 877 -12.88 6.73 12.79
N LEU A 878 -13.44 7.78 13.37
CA LEU A 878 -13.18 8.18 14.74
C LEU A 878 -14.51 8.28 15.49
N SER A 879 -14.65 7.67 16.67
CA SER A 879 -15.89 7.74 17.47
C SER A 879 -15.64 7.88 18.96
N GLY A 880 -16.53 8.56 19.67
CA GLY A 880 -16.43 8.78 21.11
C GLY A 880 -17.06 10.11 21.52
N ASP A 881 -16.96 10.46 22.79
CA ASP A 881 -17.52 11.71 23.32
C ASP A 881 -16.73 12.95 22.86
N ALA A 882 -15.52 12.74 22.34
CA ALA A 882 -14.68 13.77 21.72
C ALA A 882 -15.17 14.22 20.33
N LEU A 883 -16.22 13.61 19.78
CA LEU A 883 -16.83 14.09 18.54
C LEU A 883 -17.47 15.47 18.72
N ALA A 884 -17.14 16.39 17.80
CA ALA A 884 -17.85 17.65 17.70
C ALA A 884 -19.36 17.41 17.46
N ARG A 885 -20.18 18.39 17.84
CA ARG A 885 -21.61 18.38 17.53
C ARG A 885 -21.82 18.27 16.01
N GLY A 886 -21.00 18.98 15.25
CA GLY A 886 -20.97 18.98 13.80
C GLY A 886 -20.46 20.32 13.25
N TYR A 887 -20.73 20.58 11.98
CA TYR A 887 -20.55 21.88 11.35
C TYR A 887 -21.76 22.79 11.65
N HIS A 888 -21.48 24.01 12.12
CA HIS A 888 -22.50 25.01 12.49
C HIS A 888 -23.38 25.36 11.29
N ASP A 889 -24.70 25.27 11.44
CA ASP A 889 -25.70 25.56 10.41
C ASP A 889 -25.42 24.92 9.03
N ARG A 890 -24.88 23.69 9.05
CA ARG A 890 -24.55 22.89 7.85
C ARG A 890 -24.96 21.42 8.00
N ALA A 891 -26.25 21.18 8.27
CA ALA A 891 -26.79 19.83 8.52
C ALA A 891 -26.43 18.79 7.43
N GLY A 892 -26.47 19.17 6.15
CA GLY A 892 -26.10 18.27 5.04
C GLY A 892 -24.62 17.85 5.06
N GLN A 893 -23.70 18.80 5.29
CA GLN A 893 -22.27 18.48 5.41
C GLN A 893 -21.98 17.66 6.68
N THR A 894 -22.66 18.00 7.79
CA THR A 894 -22.55 17.26 9.04
C THR A 894 -22.99 15.80 8.84
N ALA A 895 -24.14 15.56 8.20
CA ALA A 895 -24.62 14.20 7.94
C ALA A 895 -23.69 13.39 7.01
N GLY A 896 -22.96 14.06 6.11
CA GLY A 896 -22.01 13.40 5.21
C GLY A 896 -20.66 13.03 5.86
N ARG A 897 -20.31 13.62 7.01
CA ARG A 897 -19.03 13.37 7.71
C ARG A 897 -19.19 12.75 9.09
N PHE A 898 -20.27 13.03 9.80
CA PHE A 898 -20.63 12.43 11.09
C PHE A 898 -21.70 11.35 10.85
N VAL A 899 -21.25 10.20 10.37
CA VAL A 899 -22.10 9.08 9.94
C VAL A 899 -22.47 8.16 11.10
N ALA A 900 -23.44 7.28 10.91
CA ALA A 900 -23.78 6.26 11.90
C ALA A 900 -22.63 5.26 12.06
N ASN A 901 -22.31 4.87 13.30
CA ASN A 901 -21.33 3.82 13.56
C ASN A 901 -22.03 2.44 13.61
N PRO A 902 -21.86 1.56 12.60
CA PRO A 902 -22.50 0.24 12.59
C PRO A 902 -21.93 -0.72 13.64
N PHE A 903 -20.78 -0.40 14.22
CA PHE A 903 -20.12 -1.16 15.27
C PHE A 903 -20.32 -0.56 16.67
N GLY A 904 -20.94 0.62 16.76
CA GLY A 904 -21.20 1.32 18.01
C GLY A 904 -22.50 0.88 18.69
N VAL A 905 -22.66 1.25 19.97
CA VAL A 905 -23.88 0.97 20.74
C VAL A 905 -24.84 2.17 20.69
N GLY A 906 -26.15 1.92 20.78
CA GLY A 906 -27.15 2.97 21.04
C GLY A 906 -27.24 4.09 20.00
N GLY A 907 -26.89 3.85 18.74
CA GLY A 907 -26.95 4.87 17.67
C GLY A 907 -25.79 5.88 17.69
N GLN A 908 -24.65 5.51 18.27
CA GLN A 908 -23.42 6.30 18.23
C GLN A 908 -23.04 6.71 16.79
N ARG A 909 -22.44 7.90 16.67
CA ARG A 909 -21.88 8.42 15.42
C ARG A 909 -20.38 8.13 15.34
N MET A 910 -19.84 8.13 14.13
CA MET A 910 -18.42 8.18 13.84
C MET A 910 -18.13 9.30 12.85
N TYR A 911 -16.98 9.95 13.00
CA TYR A 911 -16.47 10.97 12.10
C TYR A 911 -15.56 10.34 11.05
N ARG A 912 -15.89 10.58 9.78
CA ARG A 912 -15.15 10.16 8.58
C ARG A 912 -14.06 11.18 8.26
N THR A 913 -12.81 10.89 8.60
CA THR A 913 -11.74 11.90 8.57
C THR A 913 -11.27 12.26 7.15
N GLY A 914 -11.44 11.33 6.21
CA GLY A 914 -10.85 11.40 4.87
C GLY A 914 -9.39 10.95 4.81
N ASP A 915 -8.78 10.57 5.94
CA ASP A 915 -7.41 10.10 6.01
C ASP A 915 -7.34 8.59 5.76
N VAL A 916 -6.35 8.16 5.00
CA VAL A 916 -6.05 6.74 4.74
C VAL A 916 -4.93 6.33 5.68
N VAL A 917 -5.19 5.28 6.46
CA VAL A 917 -4.28 4.76 7.49
C VAL A 917 -4.27 3.24 7.43
N ARG A 918 -3.35 2.60 8.16
CA ARG A 918 -3.37 1.16 8.42
C ARG A 918 -2.98 0.86 9.84
N TRP A 919 -3.50 -0.23 10.40
CA TRP A 919 -2.99 -0.80 11.65
C TRP A 919 -1.68 -1.51 11.40
N ASN A 920 -0.69 -1.34 12.28
CA ASN A 920 0.52 -2.15 12.28
C ASN A 920 0.41 -3.32 13.27
N GLY A 921 1.43 -4.19 13.29
CA GLY A 921 1.47 -5.36 14.18
C GLY A 921 1.50 -5.06 15.68
N THR A 922 1.78 -3.81 16.07
CA THR A 922 1.78 -3.37 17.49
C THR A 922 0.47 -2.71 17.92
N GLY A 923 -0.52 -2.61 17.02
CA GLY A 923 -1.80 -1.97 17.32
C GLY A 923 -1.75 -0.44 17.26
N GLU A 924 -0.79 0.12 16.54
CA GLU A 924 -0.71 1.56 16.27
C GLU A 924 -1.15 1.87 14.83
N LEU A 925 -1.67 3.08 14.63
CA LEU A 925 -2.07 3.61 13.33
C LEU A 925 -0.87 4.22 12.61
N GLU A 926 -0.67 3.83 11.36
CA GLU A 926 0.27 4.45 10.43
C GLU A 926 -0.50 5.31 9.43
N PHE A 927 -0.10 6.57 9.29
CA PHE A 927 -0.69 7.47 8.29
C PHE A 927 -0.12 7.14 6.90
N VAL A 928 -1.00 6.82 5.94
CA VAL A 928 -0.63 6.49 4.56
C VAL A 928 -0.82 7.70 3.64
N GLY A 929 -1.93 8.44 3.82
CA GLY A 929 -2.24 9.58 2.97
C GLY A 929 -3.67 10.08 3.18
N ARG A 930 -4.23 10.73 2.15
CA ARG A 930 -5.63 11.19 2.15
C ARG A 930 -6.39 10.63 0.96
N SER A 931 -7.67 10.37 1.19
CA SER A 931 -8.63 9.93 0.16
C SER A 931 -9.23 11.10 -0.62
N ASP A 932 -9.05 12.33 -0.11
CA ASP A 932 -9.47 13.58 -0.74
C ASP A 932 -8.27 14.48 -1.09
N PHE A 933 -8.53 15.63 -1.71
CA PHE A 933 -7.51 16.57 -2.19
C PHE A 933 -7.05 17.58 -1.13
N GLN A 934 -7.38 17.36 0.14
CA GLN A 934 -6.91 18.24 1.20
C GLN A 934 -5.42 18.04 1.43
N VAL A 935 -4.73 19.10 1.83
CA VAL A 935 -3.32 19.04 2.22
C VAL A 935 -3.10 19.77 3.54
N LYS A 936 -2.01 19.43 4.22
CA LYS A 936 -1.53 20.15 5.40
C LYS A 936 -0.35 21.01 4.96
N VAL A 937 -0.45 22.32 5.15
CA VAL A 937 0.61 23.28 4.83
C VAL A 937 0.95 24.05 6.09
N ARG A 938 2.17 23.86 6.61
CA ARG A 938 2.64 24.50 7.85
C ARG A 938 1.71 24.26 9.05
N GLY A 939 1.09 23.08 9.10
CA GLY A 939 0.09 22.71 10.11
C GLY A 939 -1.34 23.21 9.86
N PHE A 940 -1.58 24.03 8.84
CA PHE A 940 -2.93 24.45 8.45
C PHE A 940 -3.57 23.44 7.50
N ARG A 941 -4.83 23.10 7.73
CA ARG A 941 -5.63 22.27 6.82
C ARG A 941 -6.12 23.15 5.67
N VAL A 942 -5.68 22.82 4.46
CA VAL A 942 -5.98 23.60 3.24
C VAL A 942 -6.81 22.75 2.28
N GLU A 943 -7.96 23.28 1.91
CA GLU A 943 -8.81 22.76 0.84
C GLU A 943 -8.35 23.37 -0.49
N LEU A 944 -7.69 22.57 -1.33
CA LEU A 944 -7.15 23.07 -2.62
C LEU A 944 -8.24 23.65 -3.52
N GLY A 945 -9.46 23.12 -3.42
CA GLY A 945 -10.62 23.64 -4.14
C GLY A 945 -11.02 25.09 -3.79
N GLU A 946 -10.75 25.56 -2.56
CA GLU A 946 -11.00 26.96 -2.14
C GLU A 946 -10.08 27.92 -2.91
N ILE A 947 -8.84 27.50 -3.12
CA ILE A 947 -7.85 28.23 -3.92
C ILE A 947 -8.24 28.19 -5.41
N ASP A 948 -8.59 27.00 -5.92
CA ASP A 948 -9.00 26.82 -7.32
C ASP A 948 -10.23 27.64 -7.67
N GLN A 949 -11.19 27.77 -6.75
CA GLN A 949 -12.37 28.59 -6.93
C GLN A 949 -12.01 30.07 -6.93
N THR A 950 -11.22 30.53 -5.95
CA THR A 950 -10.77 31.92 -5.88
C THR A 950 -10.03 32.31 -7.16
N LEU A 951 -9.10 31.47 -7.63
CA LEU A 951 -8.38 31.73 -8.88
C LEU A 951 -9.31 31.80 -10.10
N ARG A 952 -10.36 30.97 -10.15
CA ARG A 952 -11.37 31.01 -11.23
C ARG A 952 -12.27 32.25 -11.19
N GLU A 953 -12.27 33.02 -10.11
CA GLU A 953 -12.97 34.32 -10.04
C GLU A 953 -12.15 35.45 -10.68
N HIS A 954 -10.86 35.25 -10.97
CA HIS A 954 -10.03 36.21 -11.68
C HIS A 954 -10.33 36.24 -13.19
N GLU A 955 -10.48 37.42 -13.79
CA GLU A 955 -10.94 37.58 -15.18
C GLU A 955 -10.02 36.95 -16.24
N SER A 956 -8.71 36.90 -15.95
CA SER A 956 -7.72 36.31 -16.85
C SER A 956 -7.61 34.78 -16.75
N VAL A 957 -8.29 34.13 -15.79
CA VAL A 957 -8.13 32.69 -15.52
C VAL A 957 -9.36 31.91 -15.96
N ARG A 958 -9.18 31.00 -16.93
CA ARG A 958 -10.23 30.09 -17.42
C ARG A 958 -10.32 28.80 -16.61
N PHE A 959 -9.18 28.29 -16.16
CA PHE A 959 -9.06 27.06 -15.42
C PHE A 959 -7.96 27.21 -14.37
N ALA A 960 -8.19 26.66 -13.19
CA ALA A 960 -7.19 26.59 -12.13
C ALA A 960 -7.28 25.24 -11.43
N VAL A 961 -6.13 24.64 -11.16
CA VAL A 961 -5.99 23.51 -10.24
C VAL A 961 -4.75 23.67 -9.38
N THR A 962 -4.90 23.51 -8.08
CA THR A 962 -3.84 23.66 -7.09
C THR A 962 -3.46 22.29 -6.58
N LEU A 963 -2.16 22.05 -6.41
CA LEU A 963 -1.60 20.82 -5.85
C LEU A 963 -0.71 21.16 -4.65
N GLY A 964 -0.72 20.30 -3.63
CA GLY A 964 0.34 20.29 -2.63
C GLY A 964 1.53 19.50 -3.18
N LYS A 965 2.71 20.13 -3.19
CA LYS A 965 3.97 19.49 -3.59
C LYS A 965 4.90 19.40 -2.38
N THR A 966 5.38 18.20 -2.09
CA THR A 966 6.37 17.98 -1.03
C THR A 966 7.76 18.31 -1.58
N LEU A 967 8.48 19.21 -0.92
CA LEU A 967 9.88 19.53 -1.22
C LEU A 967 10.82 18.47 -0.62
N ASP A 968 12.08 18.45 -1.05
CA ASP A 968 13.11 17.54 -0.50
C ASP A 968 13.31 17.69 1.03
N SER A 969 12.96 18.87 1.57
CA SER A 969 12.94 19.14 3.01
C SER A 969 11.81 18.44 3.77
N GLY A 970 10.87 17.80 3.07
CA GLY A 970 9.65 17.21 3.61
C GLY A 970 8.50 18.21 3.82
N ALA A 971 8.72 19.51 3.55
CA ALA A 971 7.68 20.52 3.67
C ALA A 971 6.73 20.52 2.45
N THR A 972 5.43 20.60 2.70
CA THR A 972 4.42 20.78 1.64
C THR A 972 4.29 22.25 1.26
N VAL A 973 4.36 22.55 -0.04
CA VAL A 973 4.07 23.87 -0.62
C VAL A 973 2.91 23.79 -1.61
N LEU A 974 2.24 24.92 -1.84
CA LEU A 974 1.11 25.01 -2.76
C LEU A 974 1.58 25.47 -4.15
N VAL A 975 1.16 24.77 -5.19
CA VAL A 975 1.46 25.11 -6.60
C VAL A 975 0.16 25.17 -7.37
N ALA A 976 -0.14 26.32 -7.96
CA ALA A 976 -1.35 26.52 -8.77
C ALA A 976 -1.03 26.47 -10.27
N TYR A 977 -1.72 25.59 -10.99
CA TYR A 977 -1.66 25.50 -12.45
C TYR A 977 -2.86 26.25 -13.03
N VAL A 978 -2.58 27.26 -13.84
CA VAL A 978 -3.60 28.18 -14.35
C VAL A 978 -3.57 28.24 -15.87
N GLN A 979 -4.76 28.19 -16.50
CA GLN A 979 -4.92 28.38 -17.93
C GLN A 979 -5.54 29.76 -18.19
N PRO A 980 -4.97 30.57 -19.10
CA PRO A 980 -5.52 31.87 -19.44
C PRO A 980 -6.88 31.78 -20.16
N THR A 981 -7.73 32.78 -19.94
CA THR A 981 -8.86 33.08 -20.82
C THR A 981 -8.36 33.43 -22.22
N VAL A 982 -9.08 33.07 -23.28
CA VAL A 982 -8.65 33.29 -24.67
C VAL A 982 -8.35 34.78 -24.90
N GLY A 983 -7.09 35.09 -25.24
CA GLY A 983 -6.63 36.46 -25.49
C GLY A 983 -6.18 37.24 -24.24
N ALA A 984 -6.19 36.62 -23.05
CA ALA A 984 -5.63 37.19 -21.83
C ALA A 984 -4.22 36.66 -21.58
N GLU A 985 -3.34 37.51 -21.04
CA GLU A 985 -2.07 37.09 -20.47
C GLU A 985 -2.22 36.94 -18.95
N ILE A 986 -1.55 35.95 -18.37
CA ILE A 986 -1.51 35.75 -16.92
C ILE A 986 -0.22 36.37 -16.39
N ASP A 987 -0.37 37.34 -15.48
CA ASP A 987 0.69 37.78 -14.59
C ASP A 987 0.56 37.05 -13.25
N THR A 988 1.56 36.23 -12.92
CA THR A 988 1.57 35.39 -11.72
C THR A 988 1.70 36.20 -10.44
N ALA A 989 2.34 37.37 -10.46
CA ALA A 989 2.44 38.26 -9.31
C ALA A 989 1.06 38.85 -8.99
N THR A 990 0.35 39.34 -10.01
CA THR A 990 -1.03 39.84 -9.87
C THR A 990 -1.99 38.74 -9.36
N LEU A 991 -1.83 37.49 -9.79
CA LEU A 991 -2.63 36.37 -9.25
C LEU A 991 -2.31 36.09 -7.78
N ALA A 992 -1.04 36.14 -7.37
CA ALA A 992 -0.66 35.97 -5.97
C ALA A 992 -1.28 37.04 -5.07
N GLU A 993 -1.24 38.31 -5.50
CA GLU A 993 -1.91 39.43 -4.83
C GLU A 993 -3.42 39.22 -4.75
N PHE A 994 -4.06 38.87 -5.88
CA PHE A 994 -5.50 38.64 -5.94
C PHE A 994 -5.99 37.55 -4.97
N VAL A 995 -5.21 36.47 -4.84
CA VAL A 995 -5.49 35.40 -3.88
C VAL A 995 -5.23 35.89 -2.45
N GLY A 996 -4.13 36.60 -2.20
CA GLY A 996 -3.77 37.14 -0.89
C GLY A 996 -4.76 38.15 -0.34
N ASP A 997 -5.46 38.89 -1.21
CA ASP A 997 -6.52 39.83 -0.82
C ASP A 997 -7.80 39.13 -0.31
N ARG A 998 -8.02 37.86 -0.69
CA ARG A 998 -9.27 37.12 -0.44
C ARG A 998 -9.10 35.93 0.50
N LEU A 999 -7.94 35.30 0.47
CA LEU A 999 -7.62 34.12 1.25
C LEU A 999 -6.50 34.40 2.26
N PRO A 1000 -6.43 33.66 3.38
CA PRO A 1000 -5.30 33.74 4.31
C PRO A 1000 -3.97 33.47 3.60
N GLY A 1001 -2.89 34.13 4.06
CA GLY A 1001 -1.57 34.04 3.44
C GLY A 1001 -1.01 32.61 3.29
N TYR A 1002 -1.34 31.68 4.20
CA TYR A 1002 -0.92 30.27 4.09
C TYR A 1002 -1.64 29.49 2.97
N MET A 1003 -2.71 30.03 2.40
CA MET A 1003 -3.43 29.47 1.24
C MET A 1003 -2.95 30.05 -0.09
N VAL A 1004 -2.07 31.05 -0.08
CA VAL A 1004 -1.52 31.64 -1.30
C VAL A 1004 -0.50 30.66 -1.90
N PRO A 1005 -0.66 30.22 -3.17
CA PRO A 1005 0.32 29.37 -3.84
C PRO A 1005 1.72 29.97 -3.84
N SER A 1006 2.72 29.12 -3.57
CA SER A 1006 4.14 29.49 -3.63
C SER A 1006 4.68 29.56 -5.05
N ALA A 1007 3.96 28.97 -6.01
CA ALA A 1007 4.26 29.06 -7.43
C ALA A 1007 2.96 29.02 -8.25
N PHE A 1008 2.96 29.75 -9.37
CA PHE A 1008 1.90 29.73 -10.37
C PHE A 1008 2.50 29.28 -11.71
N VAL A 1009 2.02 28.16 -12.24
CA VAL A 1009 2.46 27.59 -13.51
C VAL A 1009 1.39 27.84 -14.55
N VAL A 1010 1.70 28.66 -15.56
CA VAL A 1010 0.79 28.91 -16.69
C VAL A 1010 0.84 27.74 -17.66
N ILE A 1011 -0.31 27.13 -17.94
CA ILE A 1011 -0.45 26.02 -18.87
C ILE A 1011 -1.24 26.43 -20.10
N ASP A 1012 -0.77 26.05 -21.30
CA ASP A 1012 -1.47 26.34 -22.56
C ASP A 1012 -2.74 25.48 -22.70
N GLN A 1013 -2.66 24.23 -22.25
CA GLN A 1013 -3.74 23.26 -22.33
C GLN A 1013 -3.82 22.45 -21.03
N VAL A 1014 -5.06 22.15 -20.60
CA VAL A 1014 -5.31 21.24 -19.49
C VAL A 1014 -4.97 19.81 -19.94
N PRO A 1015 -3.96 19.14 -19.34
CA PRO A 1015 -3.65 17.76 -19.68
C PRO A 1015 -4.80 16.86 -19.21
N LEU A 1016 -5.31 16.03 -20.12
CA LEU A 1016 -6.41 15.12 -19.84
C LEU A 1016 -5.97 13.69 -20.13
N THR A 1017 -6.43 12.75 -19.31
CA THR A 1017 -6.32 11.31 -19.58
C THR A 1017 -7.19 10.94 -20.80
N PRO A 1018 -7.00 9.76 -21.42
CA PRO A 1018 -7.83 9.30 -22.54
C PRO A 1018 -9.35 9.27 -22.26
N ILE A 1019 -9.75 9.22 -20.99
CA ILE A 1019 -11.16 9.26 -20.54
C ILE A 1019 -11.64 10.68 -20.14
N GLY A 1020 -10.87 11.73 -20.42
CA GLY A 1020 -11.27 13.12 -20.25
C GLY A 1020 -11.21 13.67 -18.81
N LYS A 1021 -10.48 13.00 -17.90
CA LYS A 1021 -10.19 13.53 -16.55
C LYS A 1021 -8.85 14.29 -16.55
N LEU A 1022 -8.65 15.23 -15.63
CA LEU A 1022 -7.34 15.90 -15.45
C LEU A 1022 -6.23 14.87 -15.19
N ASP A 1023 -5.21 14.85 -16.04
CA ASP A 1023 -4.00 14.08 -15.83
C ASP A 1023 -3.00 14.91 -15.02
N ARG A 1024 -2.95 14.66 -13.72
CA ARG A 1024 -2.07 15.39 -12.79
C ARG A 1024 -0.60 15.02 -12.94
N LYS A 1025 -0.29 13.82 -13.45
CA LYS A 1025 1.09 13.37 -13.66
C LYS A 1025 1.71 14.03 -14.89
N ALA A 1026 0.87 14.45 -15.83
CA ALA A 1026 1.27 15.19 -17.03
C ALA A 1026 1.33 16.72 -16.82
N LEU A 1027 1.04 17.22 -15.61
CA LEU A 1027 1.25 18.64 -15.31
C LEU A 1027 2.76 18.95 -15.28
N PRO A 1028 3.20 20.10 -15.83
CA PRO A 1028 4.62 20.46 -15.85
C PRO A 1028 5.21 20.55 -14.45
N GLU A 1029 6.46 20.13 -14.26
CA GLU A 1029 7.14 20.32 -12.98
C GLU A 1029 7.30 21.82 -12.69
N PRO A 1030 6.87 22.31 -11.50
CA PRO A 1030 6.99 23.72 -11.16
C PRO A 1030 8.45 24.09 -10.98
N VAL A 1031 8.86 25.12 -11.70
CA VAL A 1031 10.13 25.80 -11.45
C VAL A 1031 9.87 26.81 -10.33
N PHE A 1032 10.42 26.54 -9.16
CA PHE A 1032 10.55 27.58 -8.14
C PHE A 1032 11.67 28.49 -8.64
N GLU A 1033 11.34 29.55 -9.37
CA GLU A 1033 12.32 30.48 -9.89
C GLU A 1033 13.19 30.98 -8.73
N SER A 1034 14.47 30.60 -8.74
CA SER A 1034 15.49 31.43 -8.14
C SER A 1034 15.48 32.71 -8.96
N VAL A 1035 14.96 33.79 -8.39
CA VAL A 1035 15.00 35.13 -8.97
C VAL A 1035 16.36 35.33 -9.64
N GLU A 1036 16.37 35.75 -10.90
CA GLU A 1036 17.62 35.94 -11.66
C GLU A 1036 18.58 36.80 -10.83
N PHE A 1037 19.76 36.26 -10.53
CA PHE A 1037 20.68 36.89 -9.59
C PHE A 1037 21.05 38.29 -10.09
N ARG A 1038 20.59 39.31 -9.36
CA ARG A 1038 21.04 40.69 -9.50
C ARG A 1038 21.85 41.03 -8.26
N ALA A 1039 23.08 41.47 -8.47
CA ALA A 1039 23.92 41.91 -7.37
C ALA A 1039 23.27 43.11 -6.68
N ALA A 1040 23.35 43.14 -5.34
CA ALA A 1040 22.97 44.29 -4.55
C ALA A 1040 23.68 45.57 -5.03
N GLU A 1041 22.92 46.60 -5.39
CA GLU A 1041 23.42 47.83 -6.02
C GLU A 1041 23.64 48.94 -5.00
N THR A 1042 22.82 48.98 -3.94
CA THR A 1042 22.96 49.98 -2.89
C THR A 1042 23.79 49.46 -1.71
N PRO A 1043 24.46 50.34 -0.94
CA PRO A 1043 25.17 49.93 0.28
C PRO A 1043 24.27 49.22 1.31
N MET A 1044 22.96 49.54 1.31
CA MET A 1044 21.98 48.90 2.18
C MET A 1044 21.64 47.50 1.68
N GLU A 1045 21.39 47.32 0.39
CA GLU A 1045 21.17 46.00 -0.21
C GLU A 1045 22.38 45.09 -0.01
N GLN A 1046 23.61 45.63 -0.11
CA GLN A 1046 24.84 44.86 0.08
C GLN A 1046 25.00 44.40 1.52
N ALA A 1047 24.75 45.29 2.49
CA ALA A 1047 24.78 44.94 3.90
C ALA A 1047 23.71 43.89 4.25
N ILE A 1048 22.49 44.01 3.70
CA ILE A 1048 21.42 43.03 3.90
C ILE A 1048 21.78 41.70 3.25
N ALA A 1049 22.31 41.70 2.03
CA ALA A 1049 22.73 40.49 1.33
C ALA A 1049 23.89 39.77 2.06
N GLU A 1050 24.86 40.50 2.61
CA GLU A 1050 25.94 39.95 3.44
C GLU A 1050 25.40 39.33 4.74
N VAL A 1051 24.46 39.99 5.40
CA VAL A 1051 23.81 39.46 6.61
C VAL A 1051 22.99 38.22 6.28
N MET A 1052 22.22 38.23 5.20
CA MET A 1052 21.45 37.06 4.75
C MET A 1052 22.37 35.89 4.39
N ALA A 1053 23.48 36.13 3.69
CA ALA A 1053 24.47 35.09 3.39
C ALA A 1053 25.11 34.51 4.67
N GLN A 1054 25.47 35.36 5.64
CA GLN A 1054 26.02 34.88 6.92
C GLN A 1054 25.04 34.05 7.76
N VAL A 1055 23.75 34.37 7.70
CA VAL A 1055 22.72 33.68 8.49
C VAL A 1055 22.27 32.39 7.82
N LEU A 1056 22.20 32.36 6.49
CA LEU A 1056 21.68 31.22 5.73
C LEU A 1056 22.73 30.18 5.35
N GLY A 1057 24.03 30.51 5.44
CA GLY A 1057 25.15 29.61 5.15
C GLY A 1057 25.71 29.78 3.74
#